data_AF-A0A1E3B8X0-F1
#
_entry.id   AF-A0A1E3B8X0-F1
#
_cell.length_a   1.000
_cell.length_b   1.000
_cell.length_c   1.000
_cell.angle_alpha   90.00
_cell.angle_beta   90.00
_cell.angle_gamma   90.00
#
_symmetry.space_group_name_H-M   'P 1'
#
loop_
_entity.id
_entity.type
_entity.pdbx_description
1 polymer ?
#
loop_
_entity_poly.entity_id
_entity_poly.type
_entity_poly.pdbx_seq_one_letter_code
_entity_poly.pdbx_strand_id
1 'polypeptide(L)'
;MQFTRIAHAGLDGAILVAKYPGTYLDAAWAAVRKFCFAVIFLALIAAKMTHIYAHITSLPVSVLLVWGITFFLQDIIIIFLARGLTAEFQWKTVRIAAAAVTIFCTLAISGMASANISFYFTTGAEIHWHQAHNVGSDAAAIRTLLSGLTGFLIVQILIIVGAYFSCNLLYNATGAVLHILGSSLKLVLCCWRRKRPDPAAFERIECQDYHDDQNNGEDVLGDDKSEDFLLDGHVDTSEKTAVSLLKRLLVLFPMTILFVLRCVRPPDPAFFFLSWSIPLAPLVDGRPHRGPPVEVSGLKGTYGWLTNQTALTPPVTLDWLPNDRVLPGFADWAPSSLSNATEPPLHYNPTEDPIHISNLHHDVLDPLRQSLRSGDVNIKHIIFIKLESTRADVFPLREEGYIWERILESYGGEIPDAAKQRLLNVGRNAERLTGFPAALSKKDGPPKPYGGISARNAYTAGTYTLKSVVGSLCGVTPLVADFNREYQQHIYQPCLAQVLEALNTQNNDTVSDDYTTWPWHSKWMQSVTETYDHQDDLTPKMGYHDIVDKETLNLTDVEEVNYYGYADTVLRDHVREALDDAEANHQRLFLTHLTGITHHPWGMPGGKYEDLVGPNWKNDNMNRYLNTIGYADRWLGEIMDILQEKGVADETLLVMAGDHGLSLPYDNGITPYDNPRVGNFHVPLVLAHPKLPAVPIESPVINSQIVPTVLDLLIESASLGDDARHAAADVRALYEGQSMIRPLVPEEKGRQDWQFSVMNTGGSWLSVRSADQPYRLVIPLINDVEWRFSNMEVNPHETMPVIKNFDVNQLAMEVERIHGPFALKWVGAAAHVAQWWVSENWRRYRFDPDLPEEPHD
;
A
#
# COMPACT_ATOMS: atom_id res chain seq x y z
N MET A 1 54.53 -6.83 0.02
CA MET A 1 55.10 -6.07 -1.12
C MET A 1 54.24 -6.07 -2.39
N GLN A 2 53.39 -7.08 -2.67
CA GLN A 2 52.49 -7.07 -3.84
C GLN A 2 51.27 -6.14 -3.70
N PHE A 3 50.66 -6.03 -2.52
CA PHE A 3 49.51 -5.13 -2.28
C PHE A 3 49.85 -3.64 -2.42
N THR A 4 51.05 -3.23 -2.01
CA THR A 4 51.52 -1.83 -2.10
C THR A 4 51.79 -1.38 -3.54
N ARG A 5 52.18 -2.31 -4.42
CA ARG A 5 52.40 -2.03 -5.86
C ARG A 5 51.09 -1.90 -6.63
N ILE A 6 50.06 -2.65 -6.27
CA ILE A 6 48.71 -2.55 -6.86
C ILE A 6 48.04 -1.23 -6.44
N ALA A 7 48.18 -0.83 -5.17
CA ALA A 7 47.67 0.44 -4.66
C ALA A 7 48.36 1.66 -5.31
N HIS A 8 49.69 1.63 -5.48
CA HIS A 8 50.42 2.69 -6.18
C HIS A 8 50.07 2.78 -7.68
N ALA A 9 49.94 1.64 -8.37
CA ALA A 9 49.52 1.63 -9.77
C ALA A 9 48.08 2.16 -9.97
N GLY A 10 47.18 1.90 -9.02
CA GLY A 10 45.83 2.48 -9.00
C GLY A 10 45.83 3.99 -8.76
N LEU A 11 46.69 4.48 -7.87
CA LEU A 11 46.83 5.90 -7.57
C LEU A 11 47.46 6.68 -8.74
N ASP A 12 48.50 6.13 -9.37
CA ASP A 12 49.15 6.72 -10.55
C ASP A 12 48.22 6.73 -11.77
N GLY A 13 47.40 5.68 -11.93
CA GLY A 13 46.34 5.62 -12.94
C GLY A 13 45.27 6.69 -12.73
N ALA A 14 44.82 6.89 -11.49
CA ALA A 14 43.84 7.94 -11.14
C ALA A 14 44.39 9.36 -11.38
N ILE A 15 45.67 9.59 -11.05
CA ILE A 15 46.36 10.87 -11.31
C ILE A 15 46.51 11.14 -12.82
N LEU A 16 46.75 10.12 -13.64
CA LEU A 16 46.82 10.27 -15.11
C LEU A 16 45.45 10.56 -15.73
N VAL A 17 44.38 9.92 -15.24
CA VAL A 17 42.99 10.19 -15.66
C VAL A 17 42.57 11.61 -15.28
N ALA A 18 42.98 12.10 -14.11
CA ALA A 18 42.73 13.48 -13.67
C ALA A 18 43.51 14.53 -14.49
N LYS A 19 44.71 14.21 -14.98
CA LYS A 19 45.53 15.12 -15.81
C LYS A 19 45.09 15.18 -17.28
N TYR A 20 44.54 14.09 -17.82
CA TYR A 20 44.15 14.00 -19.24
C TYR A 20 42.78 13.34 -19.44
N PRO A 21 41.70 13.93 -18.88
CA PRO A 21 40.39 13.30 -18.86
C PRO A 21 39.82 13.07 -20.27
N GLY A 22 40.09 13.96 -21.23
CA GLY A 22 39.58 13.85 -22.60
C GLY A 22 40.15 12.67 -23.41
N THR A 23 41.43 12.36 -23.28
CA THR A 23 42.09 11.26 -24.02
C THR A 23 41.78 9.88 -23.42
N TYR A 24 41.63 9.79 -22.10
CA TYR A 24 41.19 8.56 -21.44
C TYR A 24 39.71 8.28 -21.66
N LEU A 25 38.88 9.33 -21.64
CA LEU A 25 37.47 9.22 -22.04
C LEU A 25 37.39 8.70 -23.47
N ASP A 26 38.14 9.27 -24.42
CA ASP A 26 38.08 8.86 -25.83
C ASP A 26 38.54 7.40 -26.06
N ALA A 27 39.55 6.92 -25.34
CA ALA A 27 40.03 5.53 -25.44
C ALA A 27 39.11 4.52 -24.73
N ALA A 28 38.60 4.87 -23.53
CA ALA A 28 37.71 4.00 -22.76
C ALA A 28 36.28 4.01 -23.31
N TRP A 29 35.84 5.10 -23.94
CA TRP A 29 34.48 5.29 -24.44
C TRP A 29 34.05 4.19 -25.41
N ALA A 30 34.98 3.68 -26.23
CA ALA A 30 34.70 2.62 -27.18
C ALA A 30 34.17 1.34 -26.51
N ALA A 31 34.71 0.97 -25.35
CA ALA A 31 34.27 -0.16 -24.54
C ALA A 31 33.11 0.22 -23.61
N VAL A 32 33.22 1.38 -22.94
CA VAL A 32 32.22 1.88 -21.98
C VAL A 32 30.85 2.04 -22.62
N ARG A 33 30.75 2.58 -23.84
CA ARG A 33 29.45 2.76 -24.51
C ARG A 33 28.73 1.44 -24.83
N LYS A 34 29.49 0.38 -25.16
CA LYS A 34 28.92 -0.95 -25.42
C LYS A 34 28.41 -1.56 -24.13
N PHE A 35 29.17 -1.40 -23.06
CA PHE A 35 28.76 -1.81 -21.72
C PHE A 35 27.51 -1.04 -21.24
N CYS A 36 27.48 0.28 -21.33
CA CYS A 36 26.32 1.12 -21.00
C CYS A 36 25.07 0.72 -21.79
N PHE A 37 25.20 0.46 -23.10
CA PHE A 37 24.11 -0.05 -23.92
C PHE A 37 23.58 -1.40 -23.39
N ALA A 38 24.47 -2.32 -23.05
CA ALA A 38 24.09 -3.64 -22.55
C ALA A 38 23.40 -3.57 -21.19
N VAL A 39 23.85 -2.68 -20.29
CA VAL A 39 23.18 -2.41 -19.02
C VAL A 39 21.76 -1.90 -19.26
N ILE A 40 21.58 -0.90 -20.14
CA ILE A 40 20.24 -0.39 -20.49
C ILE A 40 19.36 -1.49 -21.07
N PHE A 41 19.89 -2.28 -22.01
CA PHE A 41 19.17 -3.37 -22.65
C PHE A 41 18.67 -4.39 -21.62
N LEU A 42 19.57 -4.90 -20.77
CA LEU A 42 19.22 -5.91 -19.77
C LEU A 42 18.28 -5.35 -18.70
N ALA A 43 18.48 -4.11 -18.26
CA ALA A 43 17.61 -3.45 -17.29
C ALA A 43 16.17 -3.31 -17.81
N LEU A 44 15.98 -2.84 -19.05
CA LEU A 44 14.66 -2.70 -19.66
C LEU A 44 13.94 -4.04 -19.81
N ILE A 45 14.64 -5.06 -20.33
CA ILE A 45 14.05 -6.39 -20.51
C ILE A 45 13.74 -7.03 -19.17
N ALA A 46 14.65 -6.96 -18.19
CA ALA A 46 14.41 -7.51 -16.86
C ALA A 46 13.20 -6.84 -16.19
N ALA A 47 13.12 -5.51 -16.21
CA ALA A 47 11.99 -4.76 -15.66
C ALA A 47 10.68 -5.13 -16.37
N LYS A 48 10.66 -5.19 -17.71
CA LYS A 48 9.47 -5.56 -18.48
C LYS A 48 9.01 -7.01 -18.21
N MET A 49 9.95 -7.93 -18.05
CA MET A 49 9.63 -9.33 -17.73
C MET A 49 9.05 -9.46 -16.33
N THR A 50 9.61 -8.75 -15.33
CA THR A 50 9.04 -8.69 -13.98
C THR A 50 7.65 -8.07 -13.99
N HIS A 51 7.44 -6.97 -14.70
CA HIS A 51 6.15 -6.32 -14.84
C HIS A 51 5.08 -7.24 -15.47
N ILE A 52 5.40 -7.92 -16.58
CA ILE A 52 4.46 -8.88 -17.18
C ILE A 52 4.22 -10.08 -16.25
N TYR A 53 5.25 -10.54 -15.53
CA TYR A 53 5.13 -11.63 -14.57
C TYR A 53 4.21 -11.27 -13.39
N ALA A 54 4.33 -10.05 -12.86
CA ALA A 54 3.49 -9.55 -11.77
C ALA A 54 1.99 -9.64 -12.10
N HIS A 55 1.64 -9.44 -13.37
CA HIS A 55 0.26 -9.42 -13.87
C HIS A 55 -0.10 -10.63 -14.75
N ILE A 56 0.69 -11.71 -14.72
CA ILE A 56 0.49 -12.84 -15.64
C ILE A 56 -0.84 -13.56 -15.44
N THR A 57 -1.38 -13.53 -14.21
CA THR A 57 -2.68 -14.12 -13.86
C THR A 57 -3.86 -13.19 -14.14
N SER A 58 -3.60 -11.95 -14.53
CA SER A 58 -4.61 -10.89 -14.66
C SER A 58 -5.20 -10.79 -16.06
N LEU A 59 -4.58 -11.47 -17.03
CA LEU A 59 -5.09 -11.65 -18.38
C LEU A 59 -5.23 -13.14 -18.72
N PRO A 60 -6.22 -13.53 -19.53
CA PRO A 60 -6.31 -14.88 -20.06
C PRO A 60 -5.05 -15.25 -20.85
N VAL A 61 -4.58 -16.49 -20.74
CA VAL A 61 -3.39 -16.98 -21.44
C VAL A 61 -3.50 -16.78 -22.96
N SER A 62 -4.69 -16.95 -23.53
CA SER A 62 -4.96 -16.71 -24.96
C SER A 62 -4.69 -15.26 -25.37
N VAL A 63 -5.07 -14.30 -24.53
CA VAL A 63 -4.84 -12.86 -24.75
C VAL A 63 -3.35 -12.55 -24.67
N LEU A 64 -2.64 -13.11 -23.69
CA LEU A 64 -1.19 -12.95 -23.55
C LEU A 64 -0.42 -13.54 -24.74
N LEU A 65 -0.84 -14.71 -25.26
CA LEU A 65 -0.22 -15.33 -26.43
C LEU A 65 -0.40 -14.51 -27.71
N VAL A 66 -1.57 -13.87 -27.90
CA VAL A 66 -1.86 -13.07 -29.10
C VAL A 66 -1.22 -11.69 -29.00
N TRP A 67 -1.34 -11.01 -27.86
CA TRP A 67 -0.97 -9.59 -27.74
C TRP A 67 0.34 -9.34 -27.00
N GLY A 68 0.90 -10.33 -26.29
CA GLY A 68 2.04 -10.14 -25.39
C GLY A 68 3.28 -9.55 -26.06
N ILE A 69 3.53 -9.89 -27.33
CA ILE A 69 4.66 -9.30 -28.09
C ILE A 69 4.54 -7.77 -28.23
N THR A 70 3.30 -7.24 -28.26
CA THR A 70 3.05 -5.80 -28.41
C THR A 70 3.43 -4.98 -27.18
N PHE A 71 3.57 -5.62 -26.01
CA PHE A 71 3.94 -4.95 -24.75
C PHE A 71 5.38 -4.46 -24.74
N PHE A 72 6.25 -5.03 -25.57
CA PHE A 72 7.67 -4.67 -25.66
C PHE A 72 7.95 -3.51 -26.63
N LEU A 73 6.94 -2.94 -27.28
CA LEU A 73 7.16 -1.95 -28.34
C LEU A 73 7.90 -0.70 -27.84
N GLN A 74 7.53 -0.18 -26.68
CA GLN A 74 8.19 0.99 -26.08
C GLN A 74 9.65 0.67 -25.73
N ASP A 75 9.90 -0.49 -25.12
CA ASP A 75 11.24 -0.93 -24.75
C ASP A 75 12.13 -1.11 -25.99
N ILE A 76 11.60 -1.68 -27.08
CA ILE A 76 12.32 -1.81 -28.37
C ILE A 76 12.70 -0.44 -28.93
N ILE A 77 11.80 0.54 -28.89
CA ILE A 77 12.08 1.91 -29.34
C ILE A 77 13.21 2.52 -28.48
N ILE A 78 13.13 2.39 -27.16
CA ILE A 78 14.15 2.93 -26.24
C ILE A 78 15.50 2.22 -26.46
N ILE A 79 15.51 0.91 -26.69
CA ILE A 79 16.71 0.14 -27.05
C ILE A 79 17.33 0.67 -28.35
N PHE A 80 16.52 0.97 -29.37
CA PHE A 80 17.03 1.54 -30.62
C PHE A 80 17.58 2.96 -30.43
N LEU A 81 16.93 3.78 -29.61
CA LEU A 81 17.43 5.11 -29.25
C LEU A 81 18.74 5.03 -28.48
N ALA A 82 18.83 4.14 -27.48
CA ALA A 82 20.06 3.87 -26.73
C ALA A 82 21.20 3.38 -27.65
N ARG A 83 20.88 2.55 -28.65
CA ARG A 83 21.85 2.11 -29.66
C ARG A 83 22.34 3.25 -30.55
N GLY A 84 21.47 4.21 -30.84
CA GLY A 84 21.81 5.45 -31.55
C GLY A 84 22.69 6.38 -30.72
N LEU A 85 22.35 6.59 -29.45
CA LEU A 85 23.12 7.42 -28.49
C LEU A 85 24.51 6.85 -28.22
N THR A 86 24.70 5.54 -28.34
CA THR A 86 25.99 4.85 -28.16
C THR A 86 26.77 4.64 -29.46
N ALA A 87 26.34 5.25 -30.57
CA ALA A 87 27.04 5.21 -31.86
C ALA A 87 28.39 5.97 -31.84
N GLU A 88 29.19 5.77 -32.88
CA GLU A 88 30.42 6.57 -33.09
C GLU A 88 30.05 7.91 -33.71
N PHE A 89 30.27 9.00 -32.96
CA PHE A 89 30.12 10.35 -33.46
C PHE A 89 31.47 10.96 -33.81
N GLN A 90 31.56 11.52 -35.02
CA GLN A 90 32.76 12.20 -35.53
C GLN A 90 33.02 13.53 -34.82
N TRP A 91 31.96 14.21 -34.35
CA TRP A 91 32.06 15.51 -33.69
C TRP A 91 32.25 15.34 -32.18
N LYS A 92 33.34 15.89 -31.64
CA LYS A 92 33.73 15.76 -30.23
C LYS A 92 32.65 16.27 -29.27
N THR A 93 32.00 17.39 -29.58
CA THR A 93 30.91 17.97 -28.75
C THR A 93 29.71 17.03 -28.67
N VAL A 94 29.29 16.47 -29.81
CA VAL A 94 28.20 15.49 -29.89
C VAL A 94 28.57 14.22 -29.13
N ARG A 95 29.81 13.75 -29.26
CA ARG A 95 30.30 12.56 -28.53
C ARG A 95 30.27 12.76 -27.02
N ILE A 96 30.72 13.91 -26.51
CA ILE A 96 30.69 14.21 -25.07
C ILE A 96 29.25 14.32 -24.57
N ALA A 97 28.38 15.03 -25.30
CA ALA A 97 26.97 15.15 -24.94
C ALA A 97 26.26 13.78 -24.94
N ALA A 98 26.46 12.97 -25.98
CA ALA A 98 25.93 11.62 -26.06
C ALA A 98 26.46 10.72 -24.93
N ALA A 99 27.73 10.89 -24.54
CA ALA A 99 28.31 10.15 -23.42
C ALA A 99 27.68 10.52 -22.08
N ALA A 100 27.51 11.81 -21.81
CA ALA A 100 26.85 12.29 -20.60
C ALA A 100 25.40 11.78 -20.49
N VAL A 101 24.63 11.92 -21.58
CA VAL A 101 23.24 11.42 -21.65
C VAL A 101 23.20 9.90 -21.48
N THR A 102 24.09 9.16 -22.14
CA THR A 102 24.14 7.70 -22.01
C THR A 102 24.41 7.27 -20.57
N ILE A 103 25.41 7.87 -19.91
CA ILE A 103 25.76 7.53 -18.52
C ILE A 103 24.58 7.82 -17.59
N PHE A 104 23.94 8.99 -17.74
CA PHE A 104 22.75 9.32 -16.96
C PHE A 104 21.62 8.32 -17.19
N CYS A 105 21.27 8.02 -18.45
CA CYS A 105 20.25 7.03 -18.78
C CYS A 105 20.60 5.63 -18.25
N THR A 106 21.87 5.22 -18.31
CA THR A 106 22.32 3.94 -17.74
C THR A 106 22.08 3.89 -16.24
N LEU A 107 22.48 4.91 -15.49
CA LEU A 107 22.29 4.97 -14.04
C LEU A 107 20.80 5.02 -13.68
N ALA A 108 20.03 5.89 -14.33
CA ALA A 108 18.60 6.05 -14.06
C ALA A 108 17.81 4.77 -14.39
N ILE A 109 17.94 4.21 -15.59
CA ILE A 109 17.18 3.03 -16.01
C ILE A 109 17.58 1.79 -15.21
N SER A 110 18.88 1.56 -14.97
CA SER A 110 19.30 0.41 -14.16
C SER A 110 18.91 0.55 -12.70
N GLY A 111 19.01 1.76 -12.12
CA GLY A 111 18.55 2.03 -10.77
C GLY A 111 17.04 1.82 -10.62
N MET A 112 16.23 2.39 -11.51
CA MET A 112 14.78 2.19 -11.49
C MET A 112 14.40 0.71 -11.67
N ALA A 113 15.05 0.00 -12.62
CA ALA A 113 14.82 -1.44 -12.82
C ALA A 113 15.18 -2.25 -11.57
N SER A 114 16.35 -2.02 -10.99
CA SER A 114 16.79 -2.71 -9.77
C SER A 114 15.88 -2.44 -8.59
N ALA A 115 15.41 -1.18 -8.43
CA ALA A 115 14.45 -0.81 -7.40
C ALA A 115 13.12 -1.53 -7.58
N ASN A 116 12.53 -1.49 -8.78
CA ASN A 116 11.24 -2.12 -9.04
C ASN A 116 11.30 -3.65 -8.87
N ILE A 117 12.35 -4.30 -9.39
CA ILE A 117 12.53 -5.74 -9.27
C ILE A 117 12.74 -6.14 -7.79
N SER A 118 13.60 -5.43 -7.08
CA SER A 118 13.85 -5.69 -5.65
C SER A 118 12.58 -5.50 -4.82
N PHE A 119 11.84 -4.43 -5.08
CA PHE A 119 10.59 -4.12 -4.40
C PHE A 119 9.56 -5.23 -4.64
N TYR A 120 9.38 -5.66 -5.89
CA TYR A 120 8.47 -6.75 -6.23
C TYR A 120 8.82 -8.07 -5.53
N PHE A 121 10.09 -8.48 -5.51
CA PHE A 121 10.47 -9.72 -4.82
C PHE A 121 10.39 -9.64 -3.29
N THR A 122 10.39 -8.43 -2.72
CA THR A 122 10.29 -8.22 -1.27
C THR A 122 8.84 -8.10 -0.82
N THR A 123 8.01 -7.40 -1.61
CA THR A 123 6.67 -6.97 -1.21
C THR A 123 5.55 -7.66 -1.98
N GLY A 124 5.82 -8.19 -3.17
CA GLY A 124 4.81 -8.70 -4.11
C GLY A 124 4.08 -7.63 -4.91
N ALA A 125 4.39 -6.34 -4.68
CA ALA A 125 3.80 -5.19 -5.36
C ALA A 125 4.83 -4.51 -6.27
N GLU A 126 4.37 -3.70 -7.23
CA GLU A 126 5.24 -2.86 -8.05
C GLU A 126 5.28 -1.42 -7.53
N ILE A 127 6.34 -0.67 -7.86
CA ILE A 127 6.44 0.73 -7.50
C ILE A 127 5.58 1.55 -8.49
N HIS A 128 4.59 2.26 -7.98
CA HIS A 128 3.83 3.25 -8.76
C HIS A 128 4.69 4.51 -8.96
N TRP A 129 5.58 4.49 -9.96
CA TRP A 129 6.56 5.55 -10.20
C TRP A 129 5.99 6.96 -10.40
N HIS A 130 4.70 7.09 -10.75
CA HIS A 130 4.01 8.37 -10.83
C HIS A 130 3.74 9.01 -9.45
N GLN A 131 3.66 8.20 -8.39
CA GLN A 131 3.43 8.61 -7.00
C GLN A 131 4.73 8.87 -6.22
N ALA A 132 5.89 8.53 -6.79
CA ALA A 132 7.19 8.56 -6.10
C ALA A 132 7.70 9.98 -5.73
N HIS A 133 7.01 11.05 -6.15
CA HIS A 133 7.40 12.43 -5.85
C HIS A 133 7.14 12.83 -4.37
N ASN A 134 6.24 12.12 -3.67
CA ASN A 134 5.86 12.42 -2.28
C ASN A 134 6.75 11.76 -1.20
N VAL A 135 7.70 10.91 -1.60
CA VAL A 135 8.51 10.10 -0.65
C VAL A 135 9.78 10.82 -0.17
N GLY A 136 10.14 11.95 -0.80
CA GLY A 136 11.46 12.56 -0.68
C GLY A 136 11.75 13.45 0.55
N SER A 137 10.72 13.88 1.30
CA SER A 137 10.87 14.90 2.36
C SER A 137 11.00 14.33 3.77
N ASP A 138 10.65 13.06 4.01
CA ASP A 138 10.57 12.49 5.36
C ASP A 138 11.75 11.55 5.68
N ALA A 139 12.43 11.81 6.80
CA ALA A 139 13.53 10.99 7.31
C ALA A 139 13.12 9.56 7.66
N ALA A 140 11.87 9.35 8.12
CA ALA A 140 11.33 8.02 8.40
C ALA A 140 11.05 7.26 7.10
N ALA A 141 10.41 7.90 6.11
CA ALA A 141 10.22 7.33 4.77
C ALA A 141 11.55 6.94 4.08
N ILE A 142 12.60 7.76 4.22
CA ILE A 142 13.95 7.45 3.71
C ILE A 142 14.54 6.21 4.40
N ARG A 143 14.38 6.06 5.72
CA ARG A 143 14.84 4.86 6.45
C ARG A 143 14.08 3.61 6.01
N THR A 144 12.79 3.72 5.73
CA THR A 144 11.98 2.64 5.15
C THR A 144 12.51 2.23 3.78
N LEU A 145 12.83 3.19 2.89
CA LEU A 145 13.46 2.92 1.60
C LEU A 145 14.83 2.23 1.73
N LEU A 146 15.65 2.65 2.70
CA LEU A 146 16.98 2.07 2.95
C LEU A 146 16.91 0.59 3.40
N SER A 147 15.79 0.14 3.98
CA SER A 147 15.61 -1.27 4.35
C SER A 147 15.60 -2.21 3.12
N GLY A 148 15.24 -1.70 1.93
CA GLY A 148 15.25 -2.44 0.66
C GLY A 148 16.60 -2.47 -0.07
N LEU A 149 17.63 -1.80 0.48
CA LEU A 149 18.91 -1.58 -0.21
C LEU A 149 19.64 -2.88 -0.58
N THR A 150 19.56 -3.91 0.25
CA THR A 150 20.24 -5.19 0.01
C THR A 150 19.76 -5.86 -1.28
N GLY A 151 18.43 -5.93 -1.48
CA GLY A 151 17.85 -6.52 -2.69
C GLY A 151 18.19 -5.69 -3.93
N PHE A 152 18.13 -4.36 -3.82
CA PHE A 152 18.53 -3.43 -4.87
C PHE A 152 19.97 -3.68 -5.33
N LEU A 153 20.91 -3.79 -4.38
CA LEU A 153 22.33 -4.03 -4.70
C LEU A 153 22.56 -5.38 -5.38
N ILE A 154 21.86 -6.44 -4.95
CA ILE A 154 21.95 -7.77 -5.58
C ILE A 154 21.50 -7.69 -7.05
N VAL A 155 20.33 -7.10 -7.31
CA VAL A 155 19.80 -6.97 -8.68
C VAL A 155 20.73 -6.12 -9.55
N GLN A 156 21.23 -5.01 -9.01
CA GLN A 156 22.17 -4.14 -9.71
C GLN A 156 23.46 -4.87 -10.10
N ILE A 157 24.02 -5.69 -9.20
CA ILE A 157 25.20 -6.52 -9.48
C ILE A 157 24.91 -7.53 -10.58
N LEU A 158 23.76 -8.21 -10.54
CA LEU A 158 23.37 -9.18 -11.57
C LEU A 158 23.26 -8.54 -12.97
N ILE A 159 22.65 -7.35 -13.06
CA ILE A 159 22.56 -6.59 -14.33
C ILE A 159 23.96 -6.22 -14.84
N ILE A 160 24.83 -5.70 -13.96
CA ILE A 160 26.20 -5.30 -14.30
C ILE A 160 27.02 -6.50 -14.80
N VAL A 161 26.99 -7.62 -14.08
CA VAL A 161 27.73 -8.84 -14.45
C VAL A 161 27.20 -9.40 -15.78
N GLY A 162 25.88 -9.48 -15.94
CA GLY A 162 25.26 -9.91 -17.21
C GLY A 162 25.65 -9.00 -18.38
N ALA A 163 25.67 -7.68 -18.17
CA ALA A 163 26.05 -6.71 -19.19
C ALA A 163 27.51 -6.84 -19.58
N TYR A 164 28.41 -7.12 -18.63
CA TYR A 164 29.83 -7.30 -18.90
C TYR A 164 30.08 -8.43 -19.92
N PHE A 165 29.45 -9.60 -19.71
CA PHE A 165 29.62 -10.75 -20.60
C PHE A 165 28.86 -10.63 -21.93
N SER A 166 27.74 -9.91 -21.95
CA SER A 166 26.87 -9.81 -23.14
C SER A 166 27.10 -8.55 -23.99
N CYS A 167 27.93 -7.60 -23.56
CA CYS A 167 28.01 -6.27 -24.17
C CYS A 167 28.33 -6.26 -25.67
N ASN A 168 29.29 -7.06 -26.12
CA ASN A 168 29.64 -7.15 -27.54
C ASN A 168 28.53 -7.81 -28.36
N LEU A 169 27.92 -8.88 -27.82
CA LEU A 169 26.86 -9.63 -28.49
C LEU A 169 25.62 -8.74 -28.71
N LEU A 170 25.10 -8.14 -27.64
CA LEU A 170 23.90 -7.31 -27.70
C LEU A 170 24.10 -6.09 -28.60
N TYR A 171 25.22 -5.37 -28.42
CA TYR A 171 25.50 -4.16 -29.19
C TYR A 171 25.59 -4.42 -30.70
N ASN A 172 26.25 -5.52 -31.08
CA ASN A 172 26.43 -5.90 -32.48
C ASN A 172 25.13 -6.47 -33.08
N ALA A 173 24.40 -7.29 -32.33
CA ALA A 173 23.12 -7.86 -32.77
C ALA A 173 22.07 -6.77 -33.04
N THR A 174 21.87 -5.83 -32.10
CA THR A 174 20.95 -4.70 -32.30
C THR A 174 21.41 -3.80 -33.46
N GLY A 175 22.71 -3.60 -33.62
CA GLY A 175 23.28 -2.88 -34.77
C GLY A 175 22.97 -3.55 -36.11
N ALA A 176 23.08 -4.88 -36.19
CA ALA A 176 22.74 -5.65 -37.38
C ALA A 176 21.24 -5.53 -37.72
N VAL A 177 20.36 -5.62 -36.71
CA VAL A 177 18.91 -5.41 -36.88
C VAL A 177 18.62 -4.03 -37.45
N LEU A 178 19.17 -2.95 -36.86
CA LEU A 178 18.97 -1.59 -37.35
C LEU A 178 19.50 -1.38 -38.78
N HIS A 179 20.63 -2.00 -39.12
CA HIS A 179 21.17 -1.96 -40.49
C HIS A 179 20.25 -2.66 -41.50
N ILE A 180 19.67 -3.81 -41.13
CA ILE A 180 18.70 -4.54 -41.97
C ILE A 180 17.43 -3.71 -42.17
N LEU A 181 16.89 -3.12 -41.10
CA LEU A 181 15.71 -2.24 -41.17
C LEU A 181 15.98 -1.01 -42.06
N GLY A 182 17.09 -0.31 -41.84
CA GLY A 182 17.46 0.88 -42.60
C GLY A 182 17.74 0.60 -44.08
N SER A 183 18.42 -0.52 -44.39
CA SER A 183 18.67 -0.92 -45.79
C SER A 183 17.40 -1.34 -46.52
N SER A 184 16.43 -1.93 -45.82
CA SER A 184 15.15 -2.33 -46.40
C SER A 184 14.27 -1.10 -46.66
N LEU A 185 14.24 -0.12 -45.75
CA LEU A 185 13.53 1.14 -45.94
C LEU A 185 14.08 1.95 -47.12
N LYS A 186 15.41 2.01 -47.29
CA LYS A 186 16.04 2.65 -48.45
C LYS A 186 15.61 2.01 -49.77
N LEU A 187 15.44 0.70 -49.80
CA LEU A 187 15.01 -0.02 -51.00
C LEU A 187 13.57 0.35 -51.38
N VAL A 188 12.66 0.42 -50.39
CA VAL A 188 11.28 0.88 -50.58
C VAL A 188 11.22 2.35 -51.02
N LEU A 189 11.99 3.25 -50.39
CA LEU A 189 12.05 4.67 -50.75
C LEU A 189 12.69 4.92 -52.12
N CYS A 190 13.67 4.11 -52.53
CA CYS A 190 14.26 4.14 -53.88
C CYS A 190 13.28 3.65 -54.94
N CYS A 191 12.39 2.69 -54.62
CA CYS A 191 11.29 2.29 -55.50
C CYS A 191 10.23 3.41 -55.66
N TRP A 192 10.09 4.30 -54.66
CA TRP A 192 9.18 5.45 -54.70
C TRP A 192 9.79 6.71 -55.36
N ARG A 193 11.12 6.86 -55.34
CA ARG A 193 11.81 7.86 -56.17
C ARG A 193 11.95 7.34 -57.60
N ARG A 194 11.01 7.71 -58.48
CA ARG A 194 11.16 7.56 -59.95
C ARG A 194 12.57 8.00 -60.38
N LYS A 195 13.27 7.12 -61.11
CA LYS A 195 14.53 7.43 -61.81
C LYS A 195 14.38 8.75 -62.58
N ARG A 196 15.14 9.78 -62.22
CA ARG A 196 15.51 10.84 -63.16
C ARG A 196 16.68 10.31 -64.00
N PRO A 197 16.64 10.38 -65.34
CA PRO A 197 17.81 10.07 -66.16
C PRO A 197 18.84 11.19 -66.00
N ASP A 198 20.09 10.82 -65.75
CA ASP A 198 21.23 11.74 -65.66
C ASP A 198 21.96 11.76 -67.01
N PRO A 199 22.13 12.92 -67.67
CA PRO A 199 22.87 13.02 -68.92
C PRO A 199 24.35 13.38 -68.70
N ALA A 200 25.20 12.84 -69.59
CA ALA A 200 26.63 13.10 -69.80
C ALA A 200 27.57 12.38 -68.81
N ALA A 201 28.25 11.29 -69.17
CA ALA A 201 29.26 11.15 -70.24
C ALA A 201 30.38 12.18 -70.10
N PHE A 202 31.47 11.80 -69.43
CA PHE A 202 32.84 12.18 -69.78
C PHE A 202 33.80 11.10 -69.26
N GLU A 203 34.42 10.39 -70.19
CA GLU A 203 35.59 9.52 -69.98
C GLU A 203 36.72 10.31 -69.33
N ARG A 204 37.50 9.65 -68.46
CA ARG A 204 38.83 10.10 -68.10
C ARG A 204 39.82 8.96 -68.32
N ILE A 205 40.79 9.29 -69.16
CA ILE A 205 41.83 8.48 -69.79
C ILE A 205 42.77 7.84 -68.77
N GLU A 206 43.19 6.60 -69.05
CA GLU A 206 44.25 5.85 -68.38
C GLU A 206 45.61 6.56 -68.50
N CYS A 207 46.37 6.60 -67.40
CA CYS A 207 47.82 6.77 -67.45
C CYS A 207 48.46 5.43 -67.08
N GLN A 208 49.02 4.78 -68.10
CA GLN A 208 49.99 3.69 -67.96
C GLN A 208 51.26 4.24 -67.32
N ASP A 209 51.77 3.52 -66.31
CA ASP A 209 53.19 3.51 -66.01
C ASP A 209 53.70 2.07 -65.95
N TYR A 210 54.88 1.93 -66.53
CA TYR A 210 55.58 0.76 -67.02
C TYR A 210 56.26 -0.08 -65.91
N HIS A 211 56.22 -1.41 -66.08
CA HIS A 211 57.31 -2.40 -65.94
C HIS A 211 58.13 -2.52 -64.63
N ASP A 212 58.16 -3.72 -64.00
CA ASP A 212 59.06 -4.82 -64.38
C ASP A 212 58.92 -6.03 -63.40
N ASP A 213 58.42 -7.14 -63.94
CA ASP A 213 58.97 -8.49 -63.99
C ASP A 213 59.76 -9.17 -62.83
N GLN A 214 59.43 -10.47 -62.72
CA GLN A 214 60.16 -11.65 -62.21
C GLN A 214 60.18 -11.94 -60.70
N ASN A 215 60.13 -13.19 -60.23
CA ASN A 215 59.66 -14.50 -60.69
C ASN A 215 59.88 -15.46 -59.47
N ASN A 216 59.28 -16.66 -59.53
CA ASN A 216 59.49 -17.84 -58.67
C ASN A 216 58.64 -17.83 -57.36
N GLY A 217 57.66 -18.70 -57.14
CA GLY A 217 57.46 -20.06 -57.64
C GLY A 217 58.15 -21.05 -56.71
N GLU A 218 57.43 -21.57 -55.72
CA GLU A 218 57.61 -22.93 -55.18
C GLU A 218 56.42 -23.33 -54.29
N ASP A 219 55.73 -24.38 -54.73
CA ASP A 219 54.70 -25.13 -54.02
C ASP A 219 55.31 -25.95 -52.88
N VAL A 220 54.73 -25.89 -51.67
CA VAL A 220 54.76 -27.02 -50.72
C VAL A 220 53.41 -27.14 -50.03
N LEU A 221 52.76 -28.27 -50.32
CA LEU A 221 51.59 -28.80 -49.62
C LEU A 221 52.00 -29.28 -48.21
N GLY A 222 51.25 -28.85 -47.20
CA GLY A 222 51.34 -29.32 -45.83
C GLY A 222 50.01 -29.15 -45.12
N ASP A 223 49.27 -30.25 -45.07
CA ASP A 223 48.00 -30.47 -44.38
C ASP A 223 48.15 -30.23 -42.87
N ASP A 224 47.31 -29.37 -42.27
CA ASP A 224 46.84 -29.61 -40.92
C ASP A 224 45.56 -28.81 -40.63
N LYS A 225 44.49 -29.57 -40.34
CA LYS A 225 43.25 -29.07 -39.77
C LYS A 225 43.46 -28.86 -38.28
N SER A 226 43.46 -27.62 -37.82
CA SER A 226 43.16 -27.29 -36.43
C SER A 226 42.31 -26.02 -36.37
N GLU A 227 41.31 -26.10 -35.50
CA GLU A 227 40.36 -25.05 -35.16
C GLU A 227 41.09 -23.87 -34.53
N ASP A 228 41.00 -22.68 -35.16
CA ASP A 228 41.28 -21.40 -34.51
C ASP A 228 40.21 -20.40 -34.97
N PHE A 229 39.07 -20.45 -34.29
CA PHE A 229 38.12 -19.34 -34.26
C PHE A 229 38.55 -18.43 -33.11
N LEU A 230 38.73 -17.14 -33.43
CA LEU A 230 39.09 -16.03 -32.52
C LEU A 230 40.60 -15.75 -32.42
N LEU A 231 41.11 -14.88 -33.29
CA LEU A 231 41.74 -13.61 -32.88
C LEU A 231 42.14 -12.78 -34.11
N ASP A 232 41.61 -11.55 -34.11
CA ASP A 232 42.11 -10.30 -34.69
C ASP A 232 42.74 -10.25 -36.11
N GLY A 233 42.31 -9.27 -36.91
CA GLY A 233 42.96 -9.00 -38.19
C GLY A 233 42.16 -8.15 -39.17
N HIS A 234 42.30 -6.83 -39.01
CA HIS A 234 42.27 -5.78 -40.04
C HIS A 234 41.14 -5.64 -41.07
N VAL A 235 40.74 -4.39 -41.20
CA VAL A 235 39.86 -3.80 -42.21
C VAL A 235 40.43 -4.05 -43.60
N ASP A 236 39.64 -4.73 -44.44
CA ASP A 236 39.78 -4.63 -45.88
C ASP A 236 38.49 -4.15 -46.54
N THR A 237 38.70 -3.52 -47.68
CA THR A 237 37.88 -2.51 -48.33
C THR A 237 36.65 -3.05 -49.08
N SER A 238 35.53 -2.32 -48.97
CA SER A 238 34.45 -2.23 -49.97
C SER A 238 34.00 -3.53 -50.69
N GLU A 239 33.36 -4.44 -49.97
CA GLU A 239 32.29 -5.27 -50.56
C GLU A 239 30.94 -4.90 -49.94
N LYS A 240 30.04 -4.37 -50.78
CA LYS A 240 28.62 -4.23 -50.44
C LYS A 240 28.02 -5.64 -50.37
N THR A 241 28.23 -6.34 -49.26
CA THR A 241 27.61 -7.63 -49.00
C THR A 241 26.10 -7.42 -48.94
N ALA A 242 25.41 -7.86 -49.99
CA ALA A 242 23.96 -7.84 -50.05
C ALA A 242 23.42 -8.68 -48.88
N VAL A 243 22.72 -8.04 -47.94
CA VAL A 243 22.06 -8.75 -46.83
C VAL A 243 21.13 -9.82 -47.41
N SER A 244 21.43 -11.09 -47.11
CA SER A 244 20.66 -12.25 -47.56
C SER A 244 19.16 -12.09 -47.26
N LEU A 245 18.32 -12.57 -48.18
CA LEU A 245 16.86 -12.55 -48.06
C LEU A 245 16.39 -13.19 -46.76
N LEU A 246 17.02 -14.30 -46.33
CA LEU A 246 16.68 -14.98 -45.08
C LEU A 246 16.88 -14.08 -43.85
N LYS A 247 18.02 -13.37 -43.79
CA LYS A 247 18.31 -12.42 -42.69
C LYS A 247 17.31 -11.25 -42.69
N ARG A 248 16.89 -10.79 -43.88
CA ARG A 248 15.84 -9.75 -44.00
C ARG A 248 14.49 -10.27 -43.50
N LEU A 249 14.09 -11.48 -43.88
CA LEU A 249 12.84 -12.09 -43.44
C LEU A 249 12.82 -12.29 -41.92
N LEU A 250 13.91 -12.80 -41.33
CA LEU A 250 14.02 -13.02 -39.88
C LEU A 250 13.88 -11.75 -39.04
N VAL A 251 14.19 -10.57 -39.60
CA VAL A 251 14.02 -9.28 -38.90
C VAL A 251 12.69 -8.61 -39.27
N LEU A 252 12.35 -8.55 -40.55
CA LEU A 252 11.17 -7.83 -41.02
C LEU A 252 9.87 -8.53 -40.63
N PHE A 253 9.84 -9.86 -40.62
CA PHE A 253 8.61 -10.60 -40.30
C PHE A 253 8.16 -10.37 -38.85
N PRO A 254 9.00 -10.56 -37.81
CA PRO A 254 8.59 -10.26 -36.43
C PRO A 254 8.24 -8.78 -36.22
N MET A 255 9.00 -7.85 -36.83
CA MET A 255 8.73 -6.41 -36.71
C MET A 255 7.42 -6.00 -37.39
N THR A 256 7.09 -6.62 -38.53
CA THR A 256 5.81 -6.38 -39.22
C THR A 256 4.66 -6.96 -38.42
N ILE A 257 4.80 -8.17 -37.86
CA ILE A 257 3.79 -8.76 -36.97
C ILE A 257 3.56 -7.87 -35.75
N LEU A 258 4.64 -7.43 -35.08
CA LEU A 258 4.55 -6.53 -33.93
C LEU A 258 3.78 -5.25 -34.28
N PHE A 259 4.10 -4.63 -35.42
CA PHE A 259 3.43 -3.40 -35.86
C PHE A 259 1.95 -3.64 -36.21
N VAL A 260 1.65 -4.68 -36.99
CA VAL A 260 0.26 -5.03 -37.36
C VAL A 260 -0.55 -5.33 -36.11
N LEU A 261 -0.05 -6.20 -35.22
CA LEU A 261 -0.71 -6.52 -33.96
C LEU A 261 -0.91 -5.27 -33.11
N ARG A 262 0.06 -4.36 -33.02
CA ARG A 262 -0.13 -3.09 -32.29
C ARG A 262 -1.26 -2.25 -32.89
N CYS A 263 -1.40 -2.19 -34.21
CA CYS A 263 -2.43 -1.42 -34.89
C CYS A 263 -3.84 -2.02 -34.75
N VAL A 264 -3.96 -3.35 -34.68
CA VAL A 264 -5.26 -4.03 -34.53
C VAL A 264 -5.60 -4.37 -33.07
N ARG A 265 -4.69 -4.11 -32.14
CA ARG A 265 -4.89 -4.37 -30.70
C ARG A 265 -6.08 -3.55 -30.18
N PRO A 266 -7.00 -4.15 -29.40
CA PRO A 266 -8.11 -3.43 -28.79
C PRO A 266 -7.61 -2.24 -27.96
N PRO A 267 -8.37 -1.13 -27.90
CA PRO A 267 -8.09 -0.03 -26.99
C PRO A 267 -8.54 -0.43 -25.57
N ASP A 268 -7.71 -1.23 -24.91
CA ASP A 268 -7.93 -1.73 -23.54
C ASP A 268 -6.88 -1.09 -22.62
N PRO A 269 -7.28 -0.40 -21.52
CA PRO A 269 -6.36 0.18 -20.54
C PRO A 269 -5.29 -0.80 -20.04
N ALA A 270 -5.65 -2.07 -19.83
CA ALA A 270 -4.73 -3.12 -19.38
C ALA A 270 -3.56 -3.30 -20.35
N PHE A 271 -3.83 -3.27 -21.65
CA PHE A 271 -2.79 -3.41 -22.66
C PHE A 271 -1.90 -2.18 -22.72
N PHE A 272 -2.43 -0.99 -22.43
CA PHE A 272 -1.61 0.22 -22.35
C PHE A 272 -0.67 0.16 -21.16
N PHE A 273 -1.19 -0.17 -19.98
CA PHE A 273 -0.43 -0.35 -18.75
C PHE A 273 0.71 -1.38 -18.94
N LEU A 274 0.40 -2.58 -19.40
CA LEU A 274 1.41 -3.63 -19.63
C LEU A 274 2.46 -3.26 -20.68
N SER A 275 2.18 -2.26 -21.53
CA SER A 275 3.13 -1.75 -22.53
C SER A 275 4.07 -0.65 -21.99
N TRP A 276 3.90 -0.16 -20.76
CA TRP A 276 4.68 0.96 -20.24
C TRP A 276 6.13 0.57 -19.95
N SER A 277 7.07 1.30 -20.54
CA SER A 277 8.49 1.11 -20.24
C SER A 277 8.86 1.90 -18.97
N ILE A 278 9.73 1.32 -18.15
CA ILE A 278 10.10 1.90 -16.84
C ILE A 278 10.60 3.36 -16.89
N PRO A 279 11.41 3.84 -17.86
CA PRO A 279 11.80 5.25 -17.90
C PRO A 279 10.65 6.21 -18.26
N LEU A 280 9.52 5.70 -18.77
CA LEU A 280 8.34 6.49 -19.09
C LEU A 280 7.29 6.45 -17.97
N ALA A 281 7.38 5.49 -17.05
CA ALA A 281 6.40 5.30 -15.98
C ALA A 281 6.17 6.55 -15.10
N PRO A 282 7.18 7.37 -14.75
CA PRO A 282 6.94 8.61 -13.98
C PRO A 282 6.18 9.71 -14.73
N LEU A 283 6.09 9.62 -16.06
CA LEU A 283 5.53 10.68 -16.92
C LEU A 283 4.08 10.40 -17.34
N VAL A 284 3.54 9.24 -16.97
CA VAL A 284 2.19 8.82 -17.33
C VAL A 284 1.34 8.84 -16.07
N ASP A 285 0.21 9.54 -16.14
CA ASP A 285 -0.77 9.54 -15.06
C ASP A 285 -1.64 8.27 -15.16
N GLY A 286 -1.71 7.51 -14.07
CA GLY A 286 -2.49 6.28 -13.96
C GLY A 286 -3.99 6.51 -13.74
N ARG A 287 -4.39 7.74 -13.37
CA ARG A 287 -5.79 8.08 -13.11
C ARG A 287 -6.62 8.05 -14.39
N PRO A 288 -7.88 7.59 -14.35
CA PRO A 288 -8.78 7.69 -15.48
C PRO A 288 -8.94 9.15 -15.91
N HIS A 289 -8.38 9.49 -17.06
CA HIS A 289 -8.52 10.83 -17.64
C HIS A 289 -9.99 11.07 -18.01
N ARG A 290 -10.69 11.87 -17.19
CA ARG A 290 -12.10 12.28 -17.37
C ARG A 290 -13.07 11.10 -17.42
N GLY A 291 -13.50 10.65 -16.25
CA GLY A 291 -14.53 9.62 -16.07
C GLY A 291 -14.98 9.54 -14.60
N PRO A 292 -16.01 8.75 -14.27
CA PRO A 292 -16.36 8.47 -12.88
C PRO A 292 -15.18 7.80 -12.16
N PRO A 293 -15.03 7.97 -10.83
CA PRO A 293 -13.92 7.41 -10.06
C PRO A 293 -13.82 5.88 -10.11
N VAL A 294 -14.95 5.22 -10.38
CA VAL A 294 -15.04 3.77 -10.57
C VAL A 294 -15.72 3.53 -11.91
N GLU A 295 -15.05 2.82 -12.81
CA GLU A 295 -15.57 2.50 -14.14
C GLU A 295 -16.46 1.25 -14.07
N VAL A 296 -17.76 1.44 -14.30
CA VAL A 296 -18.76 0.36 -14.28
C VAL A 296 -19.38 0.07 -15.65
N SER A 297 -18.87 0.73 -16.71
CA SER A 297 -19.40 0.58 -18.07
C SER A 297 -19.41 -0.89 -18.51
N GLY A 298 -20.61 -1.37 -18.85
CA GLY A 298 -20.85 -2.74 -19.32
C GLY A 298 -21.53 -3.65 -18.30
N LEU A 299 -21.49 -3.33 -17.00
CA LEU A 299 -22.25 -4.06 -16.00
C LEU A 299 -23.74 -3.79 -16.16
N LYS A 300 -24.52 -4.86 -16.28
CA LYS A 300 -25.98 -4.77 -16.40
C LYS A 300 -26.60 -4.53 -15.03
N GLY A 301 -27.46 -3.53 -14.92
CA GLY A 301 -28.27 -3.28 -13.74
C GLY A 301 -28.98 -1.94 -13.81
N THR A 302 -30.02 -1.75 -13.00
CA THR A 302 -30.71 -0.46 -12.89
C THR A 302 -30.56 0.05 -11.46
N TYR A 303 -29.57 0.92 -11.25
CA TYR A 303 -29.26 1.54 -9.96
C TYR A 303 -29.71 3.00 -9.93
N GLY A 304 -30.83 3.30 -10.59
CA GLY A 304 -31.39 4.66 -10.69
C GLY A 304 -31.68 5.30 -9.34
N TRP A 305 -31.84 4.51 -8.28
CA TRP A 305 -32.01 4.98 -6.90
C TRP A 305 -30.73 5.61 -6.31
N LEU A 306 -29.56 5.45 -6.93
CA LEU A 306 -28.32 6.16 -6.58
C LEU A 306 -28.09 7.42 -7.44
N THR A 307 -28.75 7.51 -8.60
CA THR A 307 -28.50 8.59 -9.56
C THR A 307 -29.03 9.93 -9.01
N ASN A 308 -28.17 10.96 -9.01
CA ASN A 308 -28.44 12.30 -8.47
C ASN A 308 -28.86 12.33 -6.98
N GLN A 309 -28.59 11.27 -6.23
CA GLN A 309 -28.76 11.26 -4.78
C GLN A 309 -27.48 11.73 -4.09
N THR A 310 -27.63 12.41 -2.96
CA THR A 310 -26.53 12.79 -2.08
C THR A 310 -26.92 12.63 -0.63
N ALA A 311 -25.96 12.24 0.21
CA ALA A 311 -26.15 12.17 1.66
C ALA A 311 -25.90 13.53 2.34
N LEU A 312 -25.65 14.59 1.57
CA LEU A 312 -25.30 15.91 2.08
C LEU A 312 -26.51 16.85 2.08
N THR A 313 -26.86 17.38 3.25
CA THR A 313 -27.89 18.42 3.43
C THR A 313 -27.39 19.49 4.39
N PRO A 314 -28.09 20.64 4.53
CA PRO A 314 -27.85 21.51 5.67
C PRO A 314 -27.89 20.70 6.98
N PRO A 315 -26.99 20.99 7.94
CA PRO A 315 -26.89 20.22 9.18
C PRO A 315 -28.18 20.34 10.00
N VAL A 316 -28.50 19.27 10.75
CA VAL A 316 -29.59 19.29 11.73
C VAL A 316 -29.29 20.30 12.83
N THR A 317 -30.32 20.84 13.48
CA THR A 317 -30.11 21.76 14.61
C THR A 317 -29.64 20.99 15.85
N LEU A 318 -28.56 21.45 16.46
CA LEU A 318 -28.06 21.01 17.76
C LEU A 318 -28.15 22.22 18.70
N ASP A 319 -29.17 22.25 19.56
CA ASP A 319 -29.52 23.41 20.39
C ASP A 319 -28.61 23.60 21.62
N TRP A 320 -27.92 22.53 22.01
CA TRP A 320 -26.94 22.51 23.10
C TRP A 320 -25.56 23.05 22.72
N LEU A 321 -25.29 23.32 21.43
CA LEU A 321 -24.04 23.94 21.00
C LEU A 321 -23.96 25.42 21.43
N PRO A 322 -22.77 25.90 21.84
CA PRO A 322 -22.59 27.30 22.23
C PRO A 322 -22.77 28.25 21.03
N ASN A 323 -23.45 29.39 21.26
CA ASN A 323 -23.71 30.39 20.22
C ASN A 323 -22.59 31.44 20.08
N ASP A 324 -21.65 31.49 21.02
CA ASP A 324 -20.58 32.49 21.11
C ASP A 324 -19.22 32.00 20.59
N ARG A 325 -19.07 30.69 20.36
CA ARG A 325 -17.85 30.07 19.82
C ARG A 325 -18.16 28.83 18.98
N VAL A 326 -17.25 28.47 18.10
CA VAL A 326 -17.33 27.22 17.32
C VAL A 326 -16.47 26.17 18.00
N LEU A 327 -17.05 25.02 18.35
CA LEU A 327 -16.32 23.91 18.93
C LEU A 327 -15.55 23.13 17.85
N PRO A 328 -14.33 22.64 18.13
CA PRO A 328 -13.60 21.74 17.22
C PRO A 328 -14.48 20.55 16.78
N GLY A 329 -14.44 20.19 15.50
CA GLY A 329 -15.29 19.13 14.94
C GLY A 329 -16.74 19.52 14.62
N PHE A 330 -17.22 20.67 15.13
CA PHE A 330 -18.60 21.14 14.93
C PHE A 330 -18.70 22.38 14.03
N ALA A 331 -17.71 22.58 13.15
CA ALA A 331 -17.64 23.76 12.27
C ALA A 331 -18.85 23.92 11.34
N ASP A 332 -19.50 22.82 10.95
CA ASP A 332 -20.68 22.86 10.09
C ASP A 332 -21.89 23.47 10.79
N TRP A 333 -21.93 23.46 12.12
CA TRP A 333 -22.99 24.07 12.94
C TRP A 333 -22.67 25.50 13.38
N ALA A 334 -21.61 26.11 12.85
CA ALA A 334 -21.20 27.45 13.25
C ALA A 334 -22.35 28.47 13.11
N PRO A 335 -22.66 29.27 14.14
CA PRO A 335 -23.67 30.31 14.08
C PRO A 335 -23.39 31.28 12.92
N SER A 336 -24.45 31.80 12.27
CA SER A 336 -24.30 32.74 11.15
C SER A 336 -23.57 34.04 11.52
N SER A 337 -23.51 34.39 12.81
CA SER A 337 -22.73 35.53 13.32
C SER A 337 -21.22 35.29 13.32
N LEU A 338 -20.79 34.03 13.35
CA LEU A 338 -19.39 33.60 13.40
C LEU A 338 -18.92 33.01 12.05
N SER A 339 -19.85 32.64 11.18
CA SER A 339 -19.56 32.15 9.83
C SER A 339 -19.55 33.29 8.81
N ASN A 340 -18.49 33.36 7.99
CA ASN A 340 -18.43 34.27 6.84
C ASN A 340 -19.14 33.70 5.59
N ALA A 341 -19.82 32.55 5.70
CA ALA A 341 -20.44 31.87 4.56
C ALA A 341 -21.79 32.50 4.18
N THR A 342 -22.01 32.68 2.87
CA THR A 342 -23.28 33.21 2.32
C THR A 342 -24.39 32.15 2.25
N GLU A 343 -24.03 30.87 2.32
CA GLU A 343 -24.94 29.72 2.31
C GLU A 343 -24.60 28.79 3.48
N PRO A 344 -25.60 28.07 4.04
CA PRO A 344 -25.33 27.09 5.08
C PRO A 344 -24.43 25.98 4.54
N PRO A 345 -23.42 25.53 5.32
CA PRO A 345 -22.58 24.42 4.89
C PRO A 345 -23.44 23.15 4.74
N LEU A 346 -22.98 22.24 3.87
CA LEU A 346 -23.57 20.91 3.77
C LEU A 346 -22.82 19.95 4.69
N HIS A 347 -23.57 19.04 5.29
CA HIS A 347 -23.11 18.04 6.25
C HIS A 347 -23.75 16.68 5.95
N TYR A 348 -23.10 15.59 6.38
CA TYR A 348 -23.64 14.24 6.23
C TYR A 348 -24.95 14.08 7.00
N ASN A 349 -26.00 13.60 6.33
CA ASN A 349 -27.28 13.32 6.93
C ASN A 349 -27.68 11.84 6.72
N PRO A 350 -27.71 11.04 7.79
CA PRO A 350 -28.04 9.63 7.70
C PRO A 350 -29.46 9.34 7.21
N THR A 351 -30.39 10.31 7.26
CA THR A 351 -31.75 10.09 6.73
C THR A 351 -31.83 10.19 5.21
N GLU A 352 -30.90 10.93 4.60
CA GLU A 352 -30.82 11.13 3.15
C GLU A 352 -29.82 10.19 2.49
N ASP A 353 -28.98 9.49 3.27
CA ASP A 353 -28.08 8.48 2.74
C ASP A 353 -28.87 7.25 2.21
N PRO A 354 -28.83 6.97 0.89
CA PRO A 354 -29.59 5.89 0.28
C PRO A 354 -29.09 4.48 0.67
N ILE A 355 -27.88 4.37 1.22
CA ILE A 355 -27.29 3.09 1.66
C ILE A 355 -27.22 2.94 3.19
N HIS A 356 -27.59 3.96 3.96
CA HIS A 356 -27.55 3.89 5.42
C HIS A 356 -28.68 3.03 6.00
N ILE A 357 -28.33 2.26 7.05
CA ILE A 357 -29.22 1.44 7.86
C ILE A 357 -28.91 1.73 9.34
N SER A 358 -29.91 2.22 10.07
CA SER A 358 -29.77 2.46 11.52
C SER A 358 -30.38 1.32 12.33
N ASN A 359 -29.69 0.91 13.40
CA ASN A 359 -30.20 -0.04 14.39
C ASN A 359 -30.60 0.60 15.73
N LEU A 360 -30.60 1.93 15.83
CA LEU A 360 -30.88 2.64 17.08
C LEU A 360 -32.33 2.44 17.59
N HIS A 361 -33.23 2.00 16.71
CA HIS A 361 -34.61 1.67 17.05
C HIS A 361 -34.78 0.30 17.73
N HIS A 362 -33.74 -0.55 17.71
CA HIS A 362 -33.73 -1.81 18.44
C HIS A 362 -33.27 -1.59 19.88
N ASP A 363 -33.76 -2.41 20.81
CA ASP A 363 -33.26 -2.42 22.19
C ASP A 363 -31.79 -2.86 22.24
N VAL A 364 -31.11 -2.48 23.32
CA VAL A 364 -29.79 -3.03 23.69
C VAL A 364 -29.86 -4.56 23.77
N LEU A 365 -28.79 -5.23 23.33
CA LEU A 365 -28.64 -6.68 23.34
C LEU A 365 -29.02 -7.28 24.71
N ASP A 366 -29.83 -8.34 24.69
CA ASP A 366 -30.38 -8.95 25.90
C ASP A 366 -29.33 -9.24 26.98
N PRO A 367 -28.12 -9.79 26.68
CA PRO A 367 -27.11 -10.04 27.70
C PRO A 367 -26.58 -8.79 28.40
N LEU A 368 -26.55 -7.63 27.72
CA LEU A 368 -26.01 -6.38 28.28
C LEU A 368 -27.05 -5.58 29.07
N ARG A 369 -28.34 -5.81 28.79
CA ARG A 369 -29.46 -4.99 29.29
C ARG A 369 -29.51 -4.88 30.81
N GLN A 370 -29.29 -5.98 31.53
CA GLN A 370 -29.34 -5.98 32.99
C GLN A 370 -28.20 -5.16 33.60
N SER A 371 -26.96 -5.36 33.13
CA SER A 371 -25.78 -4.67 33.66
C SER A 371 -25.81 -3.17 33.36
N LEU A 372 -26.27 -2.75 32.18
CA LEU A 372 -26.36 -1.35 31.83
C LEU A 372 -27.46 -0.62 32.62
N ARG A 373 -28.60 -1.30 32.89
CA ARG A 373 -29.71 -0.74 33.67
C ARG A 373 -29.53 -0.77 35.19
N SER A 374 -28.62 -1.59 35.71
CA SER A 374 -28.44 -1.71 37.17
C SER A 374 -27.78 -0.49 37.80
N GLY A 375 -27.09 0.33 37.00
CA GLY A 375 -26.26 1.44 37.48
C GLY A 375 -24.86 1.03 37.94
N ASP A 376 -24.51 -0.26 37.81
CA ASP A 376 -23.19 -0.77 38.23
C ASP A 376 -22.08 -0.51 37.21
N VAL A 377 -22.44 -0.18 35.96
CA VAL A 377 -21.49 0.12 34.88
C VAL A 377 -21.26 1.62 34.86
N ASN A 378 -20.10 2.04 35.35
CA ASN A 378 -19.64 3.42 35.36
C ASN A 378 -18.48 3.58 34.40
N ILE A 379 -18.56 4.51 33.44
CA ILE A 379 -17.49 4.79 32.49
C ILE A 379 -16.97 6.19 32.78
N LYS A 380 -16.09 6.30 33.77
CA LYS A 380 -15.43 7.56 34.13
C LYS A 380 -14.28 7.86 33.18
N HIS A 381 -13.52 6.84 32.79
CA HIS A 381 -12.41 6.96 31.85
C HIS A 381 -12.61 6.09 30.62
N ILE A 382 -11.96 6.47 29.52
CA ILE A 382 -11.88 5.67 28.30
C ILE A 382 -10.41 5.59 27.90
N ILE A 383 -9.90 4.37 27.70
CA ILE A 383 -8.60 4.15 27.08
C ILE A 383 -8.82 3.44 25.75
N PHE A 384 -8.52 4.14 24.66
CA PHE A 384 -8.55 3.62 23.30
C PHE A 384 -7.15 3.15 22.92
N ILE A 385 -6.99 1.89 22.53
CA ILE A 385 -5.72 1.32 22.10
C ILE A 385 -5.84 0.89 20.64
N LYS A 386 -5.15 1.60 19.76
CA LYS A 386 -5.04 1.27 18.35
C LYS A 386 -3.87 0.30 18.17
N LEU A 387 -4.20 -0.94 17.79
CA LEU A 387 -3.23 -2.03 17.67
C LEU A 387 -2.64 -2.03 16.26
N GLU A 388 -1.38 -1.63 16.16
CA GLU A 388 -0.60 -1.53 14.92
C GLU A 388 -0.39 -2.91 14.31
N SER A 389 -0.58 -3.04 12.99
CA SER A 389 -0.27 -4.24 12.20
C SER A 389 -0.76 -5.55 12.85
N THR A 390 -1.88 -5.52 13.57
CA THR A 390 -2.36 -6.67 14.37
C THR A 390 -3.52 -7.38 13.67
N ARG A 391 -3.29 -8.63 13.27
CA ARG A 391 -4.32 -9.48 12.66
C ARG A 391 -5.30 -10.03 13.71
N ALA A 392 -6.55 -10.24 13.31
CA ALA A 392 -7.56 -10.84 14.19
C ALA A 392 -7.24 -12.29 14.63
N ASP A 393 -6.50 -13.05 13.82
CA ASP A 393 -6.17 -14.46 14.07
C ASP A 393 -5.00 -14.67 15.05
N VAL A 394 -4.44 -13.59 15.60
CA VAL A 394 -3.42 -13.60 16.67
C VAL A 394 -3.86 -12.85 17.93
N PHE A 395 -5.14 -12.46 18.02
CA PHE A 395 -5.71 -11.72 19.16
C PHE A 395 -7.03 -12.36 19.65
N PRO A 396 -7.00 -13.52 20.33
CA PRO A 396 -5.83 -14.36 20.61
C PRO A 396 -5.44 -15.24 19.40
N LEU A 397 -4.35 -16.00 19.52
CA LEU A 397 -3.99 -17.02 18.53
C LEU A 397 -5.06 -18.13 18.50
N ARG A 398 -5.64 -18.40 17.33
CA ARG A 398 -6.77 -19.35 17.15
C ARG A 398 -6.37 -20.59 16.37
N GLU A 399 -6.88 -21.76 16.76
CA GLU A 399 -6.54 -23.05 16.13
C GLU A 399 -6.98 -23.14 14.66
N GLU A 400 -8.13 -22.56 14.33
CA GLU A 400 -8.63 -22.49 12.94
C GLU A 400 -8.10 -21.25 12.18
N GLY A 401 -7.12 -20.54 12.75
CA GLY A 401 -6.55 -19.33 12.15
C GLY A 401 -5.41 -19.64 11.20
N TYR A 402 -5.27 -18.84 10.15
CA TYR A 402 -4.18 -18.92 9.17
C TYR A 402 -2.79 -18.99 9.83
N ILE A 403 -2.55 -18.18 10.86
CA ILE A 403 -1.25 -18.15 11.57
C ILE A 403 -0.97 -19.48 12.28
N TRP A 404 -1.98 -20.09 12.88
CA TRP A 404 -1.82 -21.39 13.53
C TRP A 404 -1.49 -22.49 12.53
N GLU A 405 -2.17 -22.52 11.37
CA GLU A 405 -1.84 -23.45 10.29
C GLU A 405 -0.37 -23.32 9.87
N ARG A 406 0.15 -22.09 9.75
CA ARG A 406 1.56 -21.87 9.39
C ARG A 406 2.54 -22.28 10.48
N ILE A 407 2.19 -22.09 11.76
CA ILE A 407 2.97 -22.63 12.87
C ILE A 407 3.01 -24.16 12.77
N LEU A 408 1.87 -24.81 12.55
CA LEU A 408 1.77 -26.27 12.45
C LEU A 408 2.60 -26.82 11.28
N GLU A 409 2.47 -26.22 10.10
CA GLU A 409 3.23 -26.56 8.89
C GLU A 409 4.74 -26.39 9.11
N SER A 410 5.14 -25.34 9.83
CA SER A 410 6.56 -25.07 10.10
C SER A 410 7.25 -26.19 10.89
N TYR A 411 6.50 -26.95 11.70
CA TYR A 411 6.98 -28.11 12.45
C TYR A 411 6.67 -29.46 11.77
N GLY A 412 6.12 -29.45 10.55
CA GLY A 412 5.79 -30.69 9.83
C GLY A 412 4.53 -31.41 10.34
N GLY A 413 3.60 -30.69 10.99
CA GLY A 413 2.31 -31.22 11.40
C GLY A 413 2.16 -31.49 12.91
N GLU A 414 3.23 -31.44 13.70
CA GLU A 414 3.16 -31.62 15.15
C GLU A 414 4.06 -30.60 15.87
N ILE A 415 3.45 -29.73 16.67
CA ILE A 415 4.18 -28.70 17.43
C ILE A 415 4.84 -29.35 18.67
N PRO A 416 6.16 -29.24 18.86
CA PRO A 416 6.85 -29.74 20.05
C PRO A 416 6.34 -29.11 21.35
N ASP A 417 6.33 -29.86 22.45
CA ASP A 417 5.82 -29.36 23.74
C ASP A 417 6.53 -28.09 24.22
N ALA A 418 7.83 -27.97 23.99
CA ALA A 418 8.59 -26.77 24.33
C ALA A 418 8.08 -25.52 23.58
N ALA A 419 7.72 -25.66 22.30
CA ALA A 419 7.14 -24.58 21.51
C ALA A 419 5.70 -24.27 21.94
N LYS A 420 4.88 -25.30 22.24
CA LYS A 420 3.55 -25.11 22.83
C LYS A 420 3.61 -24.30 24.13
N GLN A 421 4.59 -24.57 25.01
CA GLN A 421 4.76 -23.81 26.25
C GLN A 421 5.06 -22.32 26.03
N ARG A 422 5.80 -21.98 24.98
CA ARG A 422 6.09 -20.59 24.60
C ARG A 422 4.86 -19.92 23.99
N LEU A 423 4.18 -20.62 23.08
CA LEU A 423 2.94 -20.16 22.44
C LEU A 423 1.79 -19.92 23.42
N LEU A 424 1.74 -20.62 24.56
CA LEU A 424 0.76 -20.37 25.64
C LEU A 424 0.82 -18.95 26.21
N ASN A 425 1.91 -18.21 26.00
CA ASN A 425 2.05 -16.83 26.45
C ASN A 425 1.83 -15.80 25.33
N VAL A 426 1.45 -16.24 24.12
CA VAL A 426 1.12 -15.36 22.99
C VAL A 426 -0.39 -15.15 22.97
N GLY A 427 -0.84 -13.91 23.23
CA GLY A 427 -2.27 -13.56 23.17
C GLY A 427 -3.08 -13.99 24.39
N ARG A 428 -2.46 -14.16 25.57
CA ARG A 428 -3.17 -14.59 26.78
C ARG A 428 -4.04 -13.47 27.35
N ASN A 429 -3.56 -12.23 27.28
CA ASN A 429 -4.39 -11.08 27.67
C ASN A 429 -5.48 -10.83 26.61
N ALA A 430 -5.19 -11.05 25.34
CA ALA A 430 -6.18 -11.03 24.27
C ALA A 430 -7.30 -12.07 24.48
N GLU A 431 -6.99 -13.30 24.91
CA GLU A 431 -8.00 -14.30 25.29
C GLU A 431 -8.88 -13.81 26.44
N ARG A 432 -8.27 -13.20 27.47
CA ARG A 432 -8.99 -12.58 28.59
C ARG A 432 -9.90 -11.43 28.14
N LEU A 433 -9.41 -10.54 27.29
CA LEU A 433 -10.11 -9.34 26.85
C LEU A 433 -11.25 -9.66 25.87
N THR A 434 -11.03 -10.59 24.96
CA THR A 434 -12.01 -10.99 23.95
C THR A 434 -13.05 -11.99 24.47
N GLY A 435 -12.67 -12.83 25.45
CA GLY A 435 -13.45 -14.00 25.84
C GLY A 435 -13.50 -15.09 24.77
N PHE A 436 -12.73 -14.98 23.68
CA PHE A 436 -12.63 -16.01 22.65
C PHE A 436 -11.59 -17.06 23.05
N PRO A 437 -11.84 -18.36 22.78
CA PRO A 437 -10.88 -19.40 23.12
C PRO A 437 -9.60 -19.26 22.31
N ALA A 438 -8.44 -19.32 22.97
CA ALA A 438 -7.15 -19.45 22.30
C ALA A 438 -6.90 -20.89 21.83
N ALA A 439 -5.96 -21.06 20.89
CA ALA A 439 -5.56 -22.36 20.33
C ALA A 439 -4.95 -23.30 21.39
N LEU A 440 -4.32 -22.72 22.41
CA LEU A 440 -3.70 -23.46 23.50
C LEU A 440 -4.21 -22.88 24.82
N SER A 441 -4.45 -23.76 25.80
CA SER A 441 -4.91 -23.36 27.13
C SER A 441 -4.03 -23.97 28.22
N LYS A 442 -3.87 -23.27 29.33
CA LYS A 442 -3.11 -23.78 30.49
C LYS A 442 -3.91 -24.88 31.21
N LYS A 443 -3.23 -25.67 32.03
CA LYS A 443 -3.87 -26.76 32.80
C LYS A 443 -5.02 -26.28 33.70
N ASP A 444 -4.94 -25.03 34.17
CA ASP A 444 -5.95 -24.43 35.04
C ASP A 444 -7.14 -23.85 34.26
N GLY A 445 -7.18 -24.03 32.93
CA GLY A 445 -8.23 -23.53 32.04
C GLY A 445 -7.97 -22.12 31.47
N PRO A 446 -8.89 -21.61 30.63
CA PRO A 446 -8.80 -20.27 30.06
C PRO A 446 -8.96 -19.19 31.15
N PRO A 447 -8.39 -18.00 30.96
CA PRO A 447 -8.57 -16.88 31.87
C PRO A 447 -10.06 -16.48 31.96
N LYS A 448 -10.49 -16.01 33.14
CA LYS A 448 -11.83 -15.43 33.28
C LYS A 448 -11.96 -14.24 32.32
N PRO A 449 -12.98 -14.21 31.44
CA PRO A 449 -13.18 -13.08 30.54
C PRO A 449 -13.29 -11.76 31.30
N TYR A 450 -12.71 -10.71 30.73
CA TYR A 450 -12.74 -9.37 31.32
C TYR A 450 -14.18 -8.85 31.34
N GLY A 451 -14.91 -8.96 30.23
CA GLY A 451 -16.28 -8.47 30.07
C GLY A 451 -16.39 -7.48 28.91
N GLY A 452 -17.61 -7.22 28.43
CA GLY A 452 -17.88 -6.31 27.31
C GLY A 452 -18.19 -7.02 26.00
N ILE A 453 -18.10 -6.30 24.88
CA ILE A 453 -18.35 -6.86 23.55
C ILE A 453 -17.04 -7.10 22.80
N SER A 454 -16.99 -8.17 22.02
CA SER A 454 -15.84 -8.48 21.16
C SER A 454 -16.31 -9.05 19.84
N ALA A 455 -15.80 -8.52 18.73
CA ALA A 455 -16.24 -8.91 17.41
C ALA A 455 -15.32 -9.99 16.82
N ARG A 456 -15.89 -11.11 16.37
CA ARG A 456 -15.13 -12.17 15.70
C ARG A 456 -14.77 -11.83 14.27
N ASN A 457 -15.56 -10.98 13.63
CA ASN A 457 -15.53 -10.72 12.20
C ASN A 457 -15.43 -9.20 11.95
N ALA A 458 -14.36 -8.59 12.47
CA ALA A 458 -14.14 -7.15 12.44
C ALA A 458 -13.12 -6.72 11.38
N TYR A 459 -13.41 -5.60 10.72
CA TYR A 459 -12.64 -5.11 9.58
C TYR A 459 -12.25 -3.66 9.80
N THR A 460 -11.07 -3.31 9.30
CA THR A 460 -10.64 -1.92 9.32
C THR A 460 -11.35 -1.09 8.25
N ALA A 461 -11.58 0.20 8.53
CA ALA A 461 -12.04 1.17 7.55
C ALA A 461 -10.93 1.65 6.59
N GLY A 462 -9.66 1.39 6.92
CA GLY A 462 -8.56 1.58 5.99
C GLY A 462 -7.32 0.77 6.36
N THR A 463 -6.56 0.29 5.38
CA THR A 463 -5.37 -0.54 5.65
C THR A 463 -4.07 0.25 5.80
N TYR A 464 -4.19 1.58 5.88
CA TYR A 464 -3.11 2.52 6.21
C TYR A 464 -3.37 3.07 7.61
N THR A 465 -2.38 3.04 8.50
CA THR A 465 -2.52 3.36 9.93
C THR A 465 -3.28 4.67 10.16
N LEU A 466 -2.86 5.78 9.54
CA LEU A 466 -3.47 7.10 9.76
C LEU A 466 -4.93 7.17 9.28
N LYS A 467 -5.22 6.55 8.13
CA LYS A 467 -6.61 6.43 7.64
C LYS A 467 -7.46 5.59 8.58
N SER A 468 -6.90 4.48 9.08
CA SER A 468 -7.58 3.60 10.03
C SER A 468 -7.85 4.28 11.37
N VAL A 469 -6.91 5.11 11.84
CA VAL A 469 -7.06 5.94 13.04
C VAL A 469 -8.24 6.89 12.88
N VAL A 470 -8.32 7.64 11.78
CA VAL A 470 -9.46 8.53 11.48
C VAL A 470 -10.76 7.73 11.45
N GLY A 471 -10.77 6.58 10.77
CA GLY A 471 -11.99 5.77 10.68
C GLY A 471 -12.47 5.25 12.04
N SER A 472 -11.55 4.90 12.93
CA SER A 472 -11.86 4.41 14.28
C SER A 472 -12.28 5.52 15.25
N LEU A 473 -11.56 6.65 15.26
CA LEU A 473 -11.72 7.70 16.25
C LEU A 473 -12.76 8.74 15.83
N CYS A 474 -13.03 8.87 14.54
CA CYS A 474 -14.04 9.79 14.02
C CYS A 474 -15.27 9.08 13.48
N GLY A 475 -15.34 7.74 13.52
CA GLY A 475 -16.54 7.00 13.13
C GLY A 475 -16.91 7.19 11.65
N VAL A 476 -15.93 7.54 10.83
CA VAL A 476 -16.08 7.83 9.40
C VAL A 476 -15.43 6.73 8.56
N THR A 477 -15.82 6.67 7.30
CA THR A 477 -14.96 6.03 6.30
C THR A 477 -13.84 6.99 5.87
N PRO A 478 -12.57 6.56 5.76
CA PRO A 478 -11.46 7.45 5.42
C PRO A 478 -11.56 8.06 4.02
N LEU A 479 -10.78 9.11 3.75
CA LEU A 479 -10.77 9.75 2.45
C LEU A 479 -10.10 8.84 1.41
N VAL A 480 -10.80 8.65 0.29
CA VAL A 480 -10.29 7.97 -0.91
C VAL A 480 -9.32 8.89 -1.63
N ALA A 481 -8.13 9.01 -1.06
CA ALA A 481 -7.00 9.74 -1.63
C ALA A 481 -5.71 9.06 -1.19
N ASP A 482 -4.66 9.29 -1.97
CA ASP A 482 -3.35 8.73 -1.72
C ASP A 482 -2.69 9.40 -0.48
N PHE A 483 -2.12 8.58 0.40
CA PHE A 483 -1.52 8.97 1.69
C PHE A 483 -2.48 9.71 2.64
N ASN A 484 -1.97 10.16 3.79
CA ASN A 484 -2.71 10.98 4.73
C ASN A 484 -3.04 12.33 4.08
N ARG A 485 -4.32 12.56 3.83
CA ARG A 485 -4.84 13.84 3.32
C ARG A 485 -5.93 14.42 4.21
N GLU A 486 -6.41 13.61 5.15
CA GLU A 486 -7.46 13.94 6.10
C GLU A 486 -7.09 15.17 6.96
N TYR A 487 -5.80 15.39 7.24
CA TYR A 487 -5.35 16.58 7.99
C TYR A 487 -5.68 17.91 7.27
N GLN A 488 -5.65 17.90 5.93
CA GLN A 488 -5.92 19.06 5.08
C GLN A 488 -7.41 19.23 4.77
N GLN A 489 -8.16 18.14 4.82
CA GLN A 489 -9.53 18.08 4.35
C GLN A 489 -10.55 18.20 5.50
N HIS A 490 -11.83 18.25 5.15
CA HIS A 490 -12.93 18.32 6.11
C HIS A 490 -13.27 16.93 6.64
N ILE A 491 -12.88 16.60 7.88
CA ILE A 491 -13.37 15.39 8.54
C ILE A 491 -14.84 15.66 8.91
N TYR A 492 -15.75 15.07 8.15
CA TYR A 492 -17.17 15.44 8.14
C TYR A 492 -17.97 14.94 9.34
N GLN A 493 -17.37 14.24 10.31
CA GLN A 493 -17.98 13.94 11.60
C GLN A 493 -17.01 14.33 12.71
N PRO A 494 -17.51 14.82 13.86
CA PRO A 494 -16.65 15.10 14.99
C PRO A 494 -15.99 13.81 15.49
N CYS A 495 -14.69 13.90 15.79
CA CYS A 495 -13.94 12.79 16.37
C CYS A 495 -14.27 12.62 17.86
N LEU A 496 -14.07 11.43 18.42
CA LEU A 496 -14.46 11.12 19.80
C LEU A 496 -13.86 12.11 20.81
N ALA A 497 -12.61 12.56 20.63
CA ALA A 497 -12.01 13.59 21.48
C ALA A 497 -12.79 14.93 21.42
N GLN A 498 -13.21 15.34 20.22
CA GLN A 498 -14.01 16.55 19.98
C GLN A 498 -15.43 16.40 20.53
N VAL A 499 -16.04 15.22 20.40
CA VAL A 499 -17.35 14.93 20.99
C VAL A 499 -17.28 15.02 22.51
N LEU A 500 -16.29 14.39 23.14
CA LEU A 500 -16.10 14.43 24.59
C LEU A 500 -15.79 15.85 25.09
N GLU A 501 -15.00 16.63 24.35
CA GLU A 501 -14.78 18.05 24.63
C GLU A 501 -16.09 18.85 24.53
N ALA A 502 -16.93 18.57 23.53
CA ALA A 502 -18.22 19.23 23.39
C ALA A 502 -19.17 18.89 24.55
N LEU A 503 -19.15 17.65 25.06
CA LEU A 503 -19.91 17.28 26.25
C LEU A 503 -19.49 18.07 27.51
N ASN A 504 -18.24 18.54 27.59
CA ASN A 504 -17.80 19.38 28.72
C ASN A 504 -18.58 20.70 28.82
N THR A 505 -19.11 21.18 27.71
CA THR A 505 -19.92 22.42 27.68
C THR A 505 -21.31 22.26 28.31
N GLN A 506 -21.72 21.00 28.59
CA GLN A 506 -23.00 20.68 29.23
C GLN A 506 -22.88 20.57 30.75
N ASN A 507 -21.65 20.59 31.29
CA ASN A 507 -21.41 20.50 32.72
C ASN A 507 -21.48 21.90 33.37
N ASN A 508 -22.07 21.97 34.57
CA ASN A 508 -22.06 23.20 35.36
C ASN A 508 -20.67 23.44 35.99
N ASP A 509 -20.26 24.70 36.11
CA ASP A 509 -18.95 25.13 36.69
C ASP A 509 -18.76 24.79 38.19
N THR A 510 -19.72 24.12 38.83
CA THR A 510 -19.63 23.72 40.24
C THR A 510 -18.89 22.40 40.38
N VAL A 511 -17.72 22.43 41.04
CA VAL A 511 -16.98 21.22 41.43
C VAL A 511 -17.88 20.34 42.31
N SER A 512 -18.23 19.17 41.78
CA SER A 512 -19.07 18.15 42.41
C SER A 512 -18.27 16.86 42.59
N ASP A 513 -18.57 16.07 43.62
CA ASP A 513 -18.01 14.72 43.80
C ASP A 513 -18.60 13.72 42.78
N ASP A 514 -19.65 14.12 42.05
CA ASP A 514 -20.25 13.32 40.98
C ASP A 514 -19.39 13.39 39.70
N TYR A 515 -18.69 12.30 39.39
CA TYR A 515 -17.81 12.19 38.24
C TYR A 515 -18.52 12.43 36.90
N THR A 516 -19.84 12.26 36.82
CA THR A 516 -20.58 12.48 35.56
C THR A 516 -20.54 13.93 35.11
N THR A 517 -20.27 14.86 36.04
CA THR A 517 -20.11 16.30 35.80
C THR A 517 -18.67 16.74 35.59
N TRP A 518 -17.70 15.83 35.76
CA TRP A 518 -16.29 16.13 35.55
C TRP A 518 -16.00 16.31 34.05
N PRO A 519 -15.20 17.30 33.66
CA PRO A 519 -14.84 17.50 32.27
C PRO A 519 -13.91 16.39 31.78
N TRP A 520 -14.09 15.97 30.53
CA TRP A 520 -13.18 15.13 29.79
C TRP A 520 -11.88 15.85 29.43
N HIS A 521 -10.77 15.15 29.57
CA HIS A 521 -9.44 15.55 29.10
C HIS A 521 -8.92 14.49 28.12
N SER A 522 -8.66 14.91 26.89
CA SER A 522 -8.23 14.02 25.80
C SER A 522 -6.71 14.05 25.65
N LYS A 523 -6.07 12.88 25.68
CA LYS A 523 -4.61 12.72 25.60
C LYS A 523 -4.23 11.67 24.55
N TRP A 524 -3.18 11.92 23.80
CA TRP A 524 -2.60 10.98 22.83
C TRP A 524 -1.25 10.46 23.34
N MET A 525 -0.97 9.16 23.14
CA MET A 525 0.31 8.54 23.51
C MET A 525 0.79 7.52 22.47
N GLN A 526 2.05 7.63 22.06
CA GLN A 526 2.73 6.60 21.27
C GLN A 526 4.24 6.60 21.54
N SER A 527 4.91 5.45 21.38
CA SER A 527 6.37 5.35 21.56
C SER A 527 7.14 5.53 20.26
N VAL A 528 6.43 5.85 19.17
CA VAL A 528 6.92 6.02 17.81
C VAL A 528 6.70 7.45 17.33
N THR A 529 7.36 7.84 16.25
CA THR A 529 7.30 9.20 15.70
C THR A 529 5.92 9.58 15.17
N GLU A 530 5.47 10.82 15.42
CA GLU A 530 4.30 11.42 14.78
C GLU A 530 4.64 12.20 13.50
N THR A 531 5.92 12.33 13.12
CA THR A 531 6.28 13.14 11.95
C THR A 531 6.07 12.41 10.61
N TYR A 532 5.74 11.11 10.65
CA TYR A 532 5.52 10.33 9.44
C TYR A 532 4.21 10.74 8.79
N ASP A 533 4.28 11.12 7.50
CA ASP A 533 3.13 11.47 6.66
C ASP A 533 2.14 12.43 7.32
N HIS A 534 2.65 13.50 7.95
CA HIS A 534 1.86 14.57 8.56
C HIS A 534 0.87 14.10 9.65
N GLN A 535 1.22 13.06 10.42
CA GLN A 535 0.41 12.69 11.58
C GLN A 535 0.40 13.80 12.65
N ASP A 536 1.49 14.54 12.81
CA ASP A 536 1.61 15.72 13.69
C ASP A 536 0.60 16.84 13.36
N ASP A 537 0.17 16.95 12.10
CA ASP A 537 -0.93 17.84 11.70
C ASP A 537 -2.33 17.18 11.89
N LEU A 538 -2.41 15.85 11.74
CA LEU A 538 -3.66 15.08 11.86
C LEU A 538 -4.12 14.91 13.30
N THR A 539 -3.22 14.61 14.24
CA THR A 539 -3.55 14.34 15.65
C THR A 539 -4.27 15.54 16.29
N PRO A 540 -3.78 16.80 16.13
CA PRO A 540 -4.52 18.00 16.54
C PRO A 540 -5.85 18.21 15.80
N LYS A 541 -5.91 17.90 14.50
CA LYS A 541 -7.15 17.98 13.71
C LYS A 541 -8.26 17.08 14.27
N MET A 542 -7.91 15.95 14.88
CA MET A 542 -8.85 15.04 15.56
C MET A 542 -9.22 15.46 16.98
N GLY A 543 -8.68 16.58 17.51
CA GLY A 543 -9.01 17.13 18.82
C GLY A 543 -8.06 16.77 19.97
N TYR A 544 -6.84 16.30 19.68
CA TYR A 544 -5.84 16.05 20.71
C TYR A 544 -4.83 17.20 20.79
N HIS A 545 -4.65 17.76 21.98
CA HIS A 545 -3.69 18.84 22.23
C HIS A 545 -2.66 18.51 23.31
N ASP A 546 -2.89 17.45 24.09
CA ASP A 546 -1.94 16.85 25.01
C ASP A 546 -1.43 15.56 24.38
N ILE A 547 -0.18 15.57 23.91
CA ILE A 547 0.41 14.54 23.06
C ILE A 547 1.75 14.10 23.65
N VAL A 548 1.93 12.79 23.76
CA VAL A 548 3.22 12.14 24.06
C VAL A 548 3.57 11.21 22.91
N ASP A 549 4.71 11.46 22.28
CA ASP A 549 5.24 10.77 21.12
C ASP A 549 6.76 10.53 21.30
N LYS A 550 7.42 9.97 20.30
CA LYS A 550 8.88 9.79 20.35
C LYS A 550 9.64 11.11 20.57
N GLU A 551 9.24 12.16 19.86
CA GLU A 551 9.90 13.46 19.82
C GLU A 551 9.84 14.16 21.19
N THR A 552 8.72 14.07 21.89
CA THR A 552 8.51 14.60 23.25
C THR A 552 9.15 13.73 24.33
N LEU A 553 9.14 12.40 24.17
CA LEU A 553 9.82 11.48 25.09
C LEU A 553 11.35 11.70 25.12
N ASN A 554 11.97 11.98 23.96
CA ASN A 554 13.38 12.36 23.79
C ASN A 554 14.38 11.50 24.61
N LEU A 555 14.23 10.17 24.55
CA LEU A 555 15.01 9.23 25.36
C LEU A 555 16.37 8.96 24.70
N THR A 556 17.46 9.21 25.42
CA THR A 556 18.84 9.05 24.89
C THR A 556 19.47 7.67 25.17
N ASP A 557 19.04 6.99 26.24
CA ASP A 557 19.64 5.72 26.70
C ASP A 557 18.71 4.51 26.50
N VAL A 558 17.68 4.65 25.65
CA VAL A 558 16.71 3.59 25.35
C VAL A 558 16.88 3.14 23.90
N GLU A 559 16.94 1.82 23.70
CA GLU A 559 17.06 1.22 22.37
C GLU A 559 15.79 1.44 21.54
N GLU A 560 15.94 1.99 20.33
CA GLU A 560 14.88 1.98 19.31
C GLU A 560 14.72 0.56 18.75
N VAL A 561 13.49 0.05 18.76
CA VAL A 561 13.18 -1.32 18.31
C VAL A 561 12.86 -1.39 16.82
N ASN A 562 12.49 -0.27 16.21
CA ASN A 562 12.27 -0.16 14.77
C ASN A 562 12.66 1.23 14.28
N TYR A 563 12.51 1.50 12.97
CA TYR A 563 12.89 2.79 12.40
C TYR A 563 11.98 3.96 12.84
N TYR A 564 10.84 3.68 13.49
CA TYR A 564 9.91 4.68 13.98
C TYR A 564 10.09 5.03 15.46
N GLY A 565 10.62 4.15 16.32
CA GLY A 565 10.86 4.50 17.72
C GLY A 565 11.09 3.34 18.69
N TYR A 566 10.64 3.55 19.92
CA TYR A 566 10.89 2.69 21.08
C TYR A 566 9.78 1.64 21.26
N ALA A 567 10.03 0.65 22.12
CA ALA A 567 8.98 -0.27 22.55
C ALA A 567 7.93 0.45 23.41
N ASP A 568 6.66 0.06 23.29
CA ASP A 568 5.51 0.75 23.92
C ASP A 568 5.61 0.87 25.45
N THR A 569 6.34 -0.04 26.10
CA THR A 569 6.50 -0.06 27.57
C THR A 569 7.23 1.15 28.15
N VAL A 570 7.85 2.00 27.33
CA VAL A 570 8.39 3.29 27.78
C VAL A 570 7.28 4.25 28.26
N LEU A 571 6.04 4.03 27.83
CA LEU A 571 4.88 4.83 28.22
C LEU A 571 4.30 4.42 29.58
N ARG A 572 4.85 3.41 30.25
CA ARG A 572 4.34 2.84 31.51
C ARG A 572 4.07 3.89 32.60
N ASP A 573 5.01 4.80 32.81
CA ASP A 573 4.88 5.82 33.85
C ASP A 573 3.99 6.97 33.38
N HIS A 574 4.04 7.32 32.09
CA HIS A 574 3.15 8.32 31.48
C HIS A 574 1.66 7.93 31.59
N VAL A 575 1.32 6.64 31.42
CA VAL A 575 -0.06 6.15 31.63
C VAL A 575 -0.47 6.27 33.10
N ARG A 576 0.44 6.00 34.05
CA ARG A 576 0.16 6.18 35.49
C ARG A 576 -0.08 7.65 35.82
N GLU A 577 0.78 8.53 35.33
CA GLU A 577 0.70 9.98 35.55
C GLU A 577 -0.58 10.56 34.95
N ALA A 578 -0.96 10.18 33.72
CA ALA A 578 -2.20 10.66 33.11
C ALA A 578 -3.46 10.27 33.92
N LEU A 579 -3.47 9.08 34.53
CA LEU A 579 -4.56 8.65 35.42
C LEU A 579 -4.54 9.40 36.76
N ASP A 580 -3.35 9.56 37.36
CA ASP A 580 -3.20 10.31 38.62
C ASP A 580 -3.62 11.77 38.45
N ASP A 581 -3.22 12.40 37.34
CA ASP A 581 -3.57 13.79 37.01
C ASP A 581 -5.07 13.94 36.78
N ALA A 582 -5.70 13.01 36.06
CA ALA A 582 -7.14 13.05 35.83
C ALA A 582 -7.92 12.96 37.15
N GLU A 583 -7.55 12.04 38.03
CA GLU A 583 -8.20 11.88 39.34
C GLU A 583 -7.94 13.08 40.26
N ALA A 584 -6.71 13.58 40.31
CA ALA A 584 -6.35 14.72 41.16
C ALA A 584 -7.06 16.03 40.75
N ASN A 585 -7.38 16.18 39.46
CA ASN A 585 -8.01 17.38 38.92
C ASN A 585 -9.52 17.24 38.71
N HIS A 586 -10.15 16.15 39.17
CA HIS A 586 -11.56 15.84 38.91
C HIS A 586 -11.89 15.91 37.41
N GLN A 587 -11.11 15.20 36.60
CA GLN A 587 -11.26 15.09 35.16
C GLN A 587 -11.49 13.64 34.75
N ARG A 588 -12.11 13.48 33.57
CA ARG A 588 -12.33 12.18 32.94
C ARG A 588 -11.29 11.98 31.85
N LEU A 589 -10.38 11.04 32.03
CA LEU A 589 -9.37 10.76 31.00
C LEU A 589 -9.99 10.06 29.78
N PHE A 590 -9.78 10.64 28.60
CA PHE A 590 -9.83 9.93 27.33
C PHE A 590 -8.42 9.80 26.75
N LEU A 591 -7.82 8.63 26.93
CA LEU A 591 -6.46 8.36 26.46
C LEU A 591 -6.50 7.50 25.20
N THR A 592 -5.91 7.99 24.12
CA THR A 592 -5.66 7.18 22.92
C THR A 592 -4.20 6.78 22.84
N HIS A 593 -3.94 5.49 22.67
CA HIS A 593 -2.61 4.92 22.52
C HIS A 593 -2.48 4.18 21.19
N LEU A 594 -1.59 4.63 20.30
CA LEU A 594 -1.18 3.89 19.11
C LEU A 594 0.06 3.06 19.45
N THR A 595 -0.05 1.74 19.37
CA THR A 595 1.08 0.83 19.63
C THR A 595 2.07 0.87 18.45
N GLY A 596 3.36 0.62 18.66
CA GLY A 596 4.36 0.65 17.57
C GLY A 596 5.13 -0.65 17.34
N ILE A 597 5.24 -1.54 18.33
CA ILE A 597 6.23 -2.63 18.29
C ILE A 597 5.95 -3.70 17.23
N THR A 598 4.69 -3.85 16.83
CA THR A 598 4.21 -4.83 15.85
C THR A 598 4.39 -4.38 14.39
N HIS A 599 4.89 -3.16 14.16
CA HIS A 599 5.27 -2.71 12.82
C HIS A 599 6.53 -3.43 12.33
N HIS A 600 6.60 -3.74 11.04
CA HIS A 600 7.82 -4.28 10.39
C HIS A 600 9.02 -3.34 10.64
N PRO A 601 10.22 -3.82 11.04
CA PRO A 601 10.76 -5.15 10.88
C PRO A 601 10.69 -6.03 12.14
N TRP A 602 9.75 -5.74 13.05
CA TRP A 602 9.49 -6.52 14.26
C TRP A 602 10.70 -6.68 15.16
N GLY A 603 11.40 -5.58 15.44
CA GLY A 603 12.47 -5.58 16.41
C GLY A 603 11.95 -5.74 17.83
N MET A 604 12.77 -6.35 18.68
CA MET A 604 12.48 -6.63 20.08
C MET A 604 13.57 -5.99 20.95
N PRO A 605 13.24 -5.48 22.14
CA PRO A 605 14.25 -4.99 23.08
C PRO A 605 15.35 -6.03 23.35
N GLY A 606 16.62 -5.63 23.18
CA GLY A 606 17.78 -6.51 23.33
C GLY A 606 17.93 -7.59 22.25
N GLY A 607 17.13 -7.54 21.17
CA GLY A 607 17.23 -8.44 20.01
C GLY A 607 16.97 -9.92 20.31
N LYS A 608 16.20 -10.22 21.36
CA LYS A 608 15.93 -11.61 21.79
C LYS A 608 14.57 -12.09 21.29
N TYR A 609 14.56 -13.29 20.71
CA TYR A 609 13.36 -13.95 20.20
C TYR A 609 13.28 -15.36 20.76
N GLU A 610 12.07 -15.79 21.11
CA GLU A 610 11.77 -17.19 21.38
C GLU A 610 11.47 -17.92 20.08
N ASP A 611 11.84 -19.20 19.96
CA ASP A 611 11.43 -20.02 18.81
C ASP A 611 9.97 -20.46 19.01
N LEU A 612 9.05 -19.73 18.35
CA LEU A 612 7.61 -19.97 18.32
C LEU A 612 7.18 -20.78 17.08
N VAL A 613 8.05 -20.85 16.07
CA VAL A 613 7.86 -21.56 14.80
C VAL A 613 9.05 -22.47 14.50
N GLY A 614 8.86 -23.42 13.58
CA GLY A 614 9.88 -24.39 13.20
C GLY A 614 11.16 -23.75 12.65
N PRO A 615 12.35 -24.32 12.96
CA PRO A 615 13.64 -23.72 12.64
C PRO A 615 13.89 -23.74 11.12
N ASN A 616 13.67 -22.60 10.48
CA ASN A 616 13.92 -22.39 9.05
C ASN A 616 14.16 -20.90 8.80
N TRP A 617 15.15 -20.56 7.97
CA TRP A 617 15.41 -19.18 7.58
C TRP A 617 14.18 -18.49 6.94
N LYS A 618 13.29 -19.26 6.29
CA LYS A 618 12.03 -18.75 5.73
C LYS A 618 11.01 -18.34 6.80
N ASN A 619 11.11 -18.88 8.01
CA ASN A 619 10.19 -18.63 9.11
C ASN A 619 10.63 -17.46 10.01
N ASP A 620 11.83 -16.90 9.81
CA ASP A 620 12.39 -15.87 10.72
C ASP A 620 11.44 -14.69 10.92
N ASN A 621 10.92 -14.15 9.82
CA ASN A 621 9.95 -13.04 9.84
C ASN A 621 8.66 -13.38 10.61
N MET A 622 8.11 -14.57 10.40
CA MET A 622 6.91 -15.01 11.12
C MET A 622 7.20 -15.20 12.61
N ASN A 623 8.38 -15.72 12.96
CA ASN A 623 8.82 -15.86 14.34
C ASN A 623 8.92 -14.49 15.03
N ARG A 624 9.55 -13.52 14.38
CA ARG A 624 9.72 -12.16 14.90
C ARG A 624 8.36 -11.48 15.11
N TYR A 625 7.47 -11.54 14.12
CA TYR A 625 6.11 -11.02 14.24
C TYR A 625 5.39 -11.61 15.47
N LEU A 626 5.35 -12.93 15.62
CA LEU A 626 4.71 -13.57 16.78
C LEU A 626 5.32 -13.17 18.13
N ASN A 627 6.64 -12.95 18.19
CA ASN A 627 7.31 -12.44 19.39
C ASN A 627 6.87 -11.01 19.72
N THR A 628 6.75 -10.13 18.72
CA THR A 628 6.23 -8.76 18.92
C THR A 628 4.76 -8.76 19.34
N ILE A 629 3.94 -9.66 18.81
CA ILE A 629 2.55 -9.86 19.27
C ILE A 629 2.52 -10.29 20.74
N GLY A 630 3.36 -11.26 21.13
CA GLY A 630 3.47 -11.65 22.54
C GLY A 630 3.96 -10.52 23.44
N TYR A 631 4.79 -9.60 22.94
CA TYR A 631 5.21 -8.40 23.66
C TYR A 631 4.08 -7.40 23.84
N ALA A 632 3.38 -7.06 22.75
CA ALA A 632 2.22 -6.17 22.78
C ALA A 632 1.13 -6.71 23.71
N ASP A 633 0.83 -8.01 23.67
CA ASP A 633 -0.13 -8.66 24.57
C ASP A 633 0.24 -8.52 26.05
N ARG A 634 1.53 -8.60 26.39
CA ARG A 634 2.00 -8.34 27.77
C ARG A 634 1.83 -6.89 28.17
N TRP A 635 2.10 -5.95 27.26
CA TRP A 635 1.88 -4.53 27.51
C TRP A 635 0.41 -4.21 27.79
N LEU A 636 -0.54 -4.82 27.06
CA LEU A 636 -1.97 -4.72 27.38
C LEU A 636 -2.30 -5.27 28.77
N GLY A 637 -1.62 -6.34 29.18
CA GLY A 637 -1.67 -6.86 30.55
C GLY A 637 -1.23 -5.82 31.58
N GLU A 638 -0.10 -5.16 31.34
CA GLU A 638 0.42 -4.12 32.21
C GLU A 638 -0.52 -2.91 32.31
N ILE A 639 -1.18 -2.49 31.22
CA ILE A 639 -2.21 -1.44 31.26
C ILE A 639 -3.36 -1.86 32.18
N MET A 640 -3.87 -3.08 32.06
CA MET A 640 -4.91 -3.59 32.97
C MET A 640 -4.44 -3.63 34.43
N ASP A 641 -3.18 -4.00 34.68
CA ASP A 641 -2.59 -4.01 36.02
C ASP A 641 -2.45 -2.58 36.59
N ILE A 642 -2.11 -1.59 35.75
CA ILE A 642 -2.10 -0.17 36.13
C ILE A 642 -3.50 0.28 36.56
N LEU A 643 -4.53 -0.01 35.76
CA LEU A 643 -5.91 0.34 36.11
C LEU A 643 -6.34 -0.28 37.45
N GLN A 644 -5.92 -1.51 37.71
CA GLN A 644 -6.19 -2.20 38.96
C GLN A 644 -5.42 -1.59 40.15
N GLU A 645 -4.15 -1.23 39.94
CA GLU A 645 -3.27 -0.57 40.91
C GLU A 645 -3.83 0.80 41.32
N LYS A 646 -4.29 1.58 40.32
CA LYS A 646 -4.89 2.91 40.51
C LYS A 646 -6.33 2.87 41.02
N GLY A 647 -6.96 1.69 41.07
CA GLY A 647 -8.31 1.52 41.59
C GLY A 647 -9.43 1.96 40.64
N VAL A 648 -9.12 2.27 39.38
CA VAL A 648 -10.06 2.80 38.37
C VAL A 648 -10.48 1.75 37.32
N ALA A 649 -10.04 0.50 37.46
CA ALA A 649 -10.38 -0.59 36.53
C ALA A 649 -11.89 -0.79 36.35
N ASP A 650 -12.67 -0.70 37.43
CA ASP A 650 -14.13 -0.84 37.41
C ASP A 650 -14.87 0.39 36.86
N GLU A 651 -14.13 1.44 36.50
CA GLU A 651 -14.64 2.73 36.02
C GLU A 651 -14.06 3.12 34.64
N THR A 652 -13.32 2.20 33.99
CA THR A 652 -12.61 2.47 32.74
C THR A 652 -13.11 1.56 31.62
N LEU A 653 -13.53 2.16 30.51
CA LEU A 653 -13.80 1.43 29.27
C LEU A 653 -12.50 1.29 28.47
N LEU A 654 -12.10 0.05 28.21
CA LEU A 654 -11.01 -0.27 27.29
C LEU A 654 -11.59 -0.49 25.90
N VAL A 655 -11.18 0.31 24.92
CA VAL A 655 -11.51 0.13 23.51
C VAL A 655 -10.25 -0.32 22.79
N MET A 656 -10.27 -1.45 22.09
CA MET A 656 -9.14 -1.92 21.30
C MET A 656 -9.60 -2.21 19.89
N ALA A 657 -8.87 -1.69 18.91
CA ALA A 657 -9.12 -1.97 17.51
C ALA A 657 -7.79 -2.09 16.76
N GLY A 658 -7.65 -3.09 15.90
CA GLY A 658 -6.52 -3.11 14.97
C GLY A 658 -6.63 -1.97 13.96
N ASP A 659 -5.48 -1.43 13.56
CA ASP A 659 -5.42 -0.47 12.45
C ASP A 659 -5.52 -1.18 11.10
N HIS A 660 -4.75 -2.24 10.92
CA HIS A 660 -4.78 -3.16 9.81
C HIS A 660 -4.10 -4.46 10.22
N GLY A 661 -4.36 -5.53 9.46
CA GLY A 661 -3.57 -6.75 9.55
C GLY A 661 -2.32 -6.67 8.68
N LEU A 662 -1.74 -7.80 8.32
CA LEU A 662 -0.63 -7.82 7.38
C LEU A 662 -0.59 -9.12 6.58
N SER A 663 -0.09 -9.01 5.35
CA SER A 663 0.28 -10.16 4.53
C SER A 663 1.64 -10.67 5.00
N LEU A 664 1.79 -11.99 5.08
CA LEU A 664 3.02 -12.63 5.56
C LEU A 664 3.86 -13.16 4.39
N PRO A 665 5.12 -13.60 4.61
CA PRO A 665 6.01 -14.05 3.52
C PRO A 665 5.41 -15.09 2.58
N TYR A 666 4.48 -15.90 3.09
CA TYR A 666 3.81 -16.94 2.34
C TYR A 666 2.60 -16.46 1.53
N ASP A 667 2.27 -15.17 1.59
CA ASP A 667 1.16 -14.49 0.91
C ASP A 667 1.65 -13.45 -0.10
N ASN A 668 2.70 -13.77 -0.85
CA ASN A 668 3.38 -12.90 -1.83
C ASN A 668 4.15 -11.70 -1.26
N GLY A 669 4.36 -11.59 0.04
CA GLY A 669 5.27 -10.59 0.62
C GLY A 669 4.77 -9.99 1.92
N ILE A 670 5.68 -9.35 2.66
CA ILE A 670 5.34 -8.63 3.90
C ILE A 670 5.08 -7.18 3.55
N THR A 671 3.83 -6.84 3.26
CA THR A 671 3.42 -5.44 3.17
C THR A 671 1.89 -5.28 3.20
N PRO A 672 1.36 -4.23 3.85
CA PRO A 672 0.02 -3.73 3.59
C PRO A 672 -0.05 -2.81 2.36
N TYR A 673 1.09 -2.26 1.90
CA TYR A 673 1.20 -1.33 0.78
C TYR A 673 0.80 -1.98 -0.54
N ASP A 674 -0.18 -1.42 -1.23
CA ASP A 674 -0.73 -1.90 -2.51
C ASP A 674 -0.98 -3.42 -2.53
N ASN A 675 -1.43 -3.94 -1.38
CA ASN A 675 -1.66 -5.36 -1.20
C ASN A 675 -3.13 -5.62 -0.81
N PRO A 676 -3.97 -6.08 -1.75
CA PRO A 676 -5.40 -6.26 -1.52
C PRO A 676 -5.78 -7.58 -0.83
N ARG A 677 -4.83 -8.28 -0.20
CA ARG A 677 -5.09 -9.56 0.48
C ARG A 677 -5.96 -9.38 1.71
N VAL A 678 -6.88 -10.32 1.94
CA VAL A 678 -7.79 -10.29 3.09
C VAL A 678 -7.08 -10.15 4.44
N GLY A 679 -5.86 -10.71 4.57
CA GLY A 679 -5.07 -10.64 5.79
C GLY A 679 -4.74 -9.22 6.26
N ASN A 680 -4.83 -8.21 5.38
CA ASN A 680 -4.64 -6.80 5.73
C ASN A 680 -5.89 -6.14 6.34
N PHE A 681 -7.07 -6.74 6.17
CA PHE A 681 -8.34 -6.08 6.50
C PHE A 681 -8.96 -6.58 7.80
N HIS A 682 -8.75 -7.86 8.13
CA HIS A 682 -9.38 -8.51 9.28
C HIS A 682 -8.60 -8.26 10.57
N VAL A 683 -9.18 -7.48 11.48
CA VAL A 683 -8.52 -6.91 12.66
C VAL A 683 -9.26 -7.23 13.96
N PRO A 684 -8.62 -7.18 15.13
CA PRO A 684 -9.31 -7.27 16.41
C PRO A 684 -10.21 -6.05 16.64
N LEU A 685 -11.34 -6.26 17.33
CA LEU A 685 -12.20 -5.18 17.81
C LEU A 685 -12.89 -5.59 19.13
N VAL A 686 -12.60 -4.85 20.20
CA VAL A 686 -13.03 -5.15 21.57
C VAL A 686 -13.44 -3.85 22.28
N LEU A 687 -14.58 -3.86 22.96
CA LEU A 687 -14.95 -2.83 23.93
C LEU A 687 -15.17 -3.53 25.27
N ALA A 688 -14.21 -3.40 26.17
CA ALA A 688 -14.08 -4.19 27.39
C ALA A 688 -14.29 -3.36 28.65
N HIS A 689 -15.10 -3.89 29.56
CA HIS A 689 -15.39 -3.30 30.86
C HIS A 689 -15.70 -4.42 31.88
N PRO A 690 -15.10 -4.44 33.08
CA PRO A 690 -15.17 -5.60 33.98
C PRO A 690 -16.57 -5.86 34.59
N LYS A 691 -17.45 -4.84 34.55
CA LYS A 691 -18.86 -4.94 34.99
C LYS A 691 -19.83 -5.37 33.89
N LEU A 692 -19.37 -5.50 32.65
CA LEU A 692 -20.19 -6.04 31.56
C LEU A 692 -19.98 -7.55 31.42
N PRO A 693 -21.00 -8.32 31.05
CA PRO A 693 -20.79 -9.70 30.65
C PRO A 693 -20.01 -9.76 29.34
N ALA A 694 -19.28 -10.85 29.11
CA ALA A 694 -18.60 -11.08 27.83
C ALA A 694 -19.61 -11.52 26.76
N VAL A 695 -19.73 -10.73 25.69
CA VAL A 695 -20.71 -10.93 24.61
C VAL A 695 -19.99 -10.95 23.26
N PRO A 696 -20.00 -12.08 22.54
CA PRO A 696 -19.43 -12.15 21.20
C PRO A 696 -20.36 -11.46 20.18
N ILE A 697 -19.79 -10.66 19.28
CA ILE A 697 -20.44 -10.14 18.09
C ILE A 697 -19.98 -10.98 16.90
N GLU A 698 -20.89 -11.80 16.38
CA GLU A 698 -20.62 -12.73 15.27
C GLU A 698 -20.83 -12.09 13.90
N SER A 699 -21.74 -11.11 13.81
CA SER A 699 -22.01 -10.40 12.56
C SER A 699 -20.80 -9.59 12.10
N PRO A 700 -20.62 -9.42 10.78
CA PRO A 700 -19.50 -8.65 10.26
C PRO A 700 -19.60 -7.17 10.65
N VAL A 701 -18.53 -6.61 11.23
CA VAL A 701 -18.47 -5.18 11.65
C VAL A 701 -17.26 -4.47 11.07
N ILE A 702 -17.29 -3.14 11.09
CA ILE A 702 -16.21 -2.26 10.61
C ILE A 702 -15.85 -1.20 11.66
N ASN A 703 -14.59 -0.78 11.70
CA ASN A 703 -14.06 0.15 12.71
C ASN A 703 -14.79 1.51 12.80
N SER A 704 -15.48 1.98 11.76
CA SER A 704 -16.30 3.21 11.83
C SER A 704 -17.51 3.09 12.78
N GLN A 705 -17.87 1.88 13.18
CA GLN A 705 -18.93 1.63 14.16
C GLN A 705 -18.49 1.86 15.62
N ILE A 706 -17.20 2.14 15.87
CA ILE A 706 -16.68 2.28 17.24
C ILE A 706 -17.27 3.50 17.93
N VAL A 707 -17.19 4.68 17.31
CA VAL A 707 -17.69 5.94 17.91
C VAL A 707 -19.18 5.86 18.28
N PRO A 708 -20.11 5.49 17.37
CA PRO A 708 -21.52 5.37 17.74
C PRO A 708 -21.74 4.33 18.85
N THR A 709 -20.93 3.26 18.90
CA THR A 709 -21.04 2.25 19.98
C THR A 709 -20.55 2.78 21.32
N VAL A 710 -19.45 3.55 21.36
CA VAL A 710 -18.95 4.18 22.60
C VAL A 710 -19.97 5.18 23.14
N LEU A 711 -20.54 6.03 22.27
CA LEU A 711 -21.60 6.96 22.66
C LEU A 711 -22.84 6.22 23.15
N ASP A 712 -23.23 5.12 22.48
CA ASP A 712 -24.37 4.29 22.93
C ASP A 712 -24.13 3.65 24.31
N LEU A 713 -22.90 3.19 24.60
CA LEU A 713 -22.53 2.70 25.93
C LEU A 713 -22.60 3.81 27.00
N LEU A 714 -22.11 5.02 26.70
CA LEU A 714 -22.20 6.16 27.62
C LEU A 714 -23.65 6.57 27.90
N ILE A 715 -24.51 6.54 26.88
CA ILE A 715 -25.94 6.83 26.99
C ILE A 715 -26.65 5.73 27.79
N GLU A 716 -26.45 4.46 27.47
CA GLU A 716 -27.21 3.36 28.09
C GLU A 716 -26.72 3.01 29.50
N SER A 717 -25.54 3.50 29.90
CA SER A 717 -25.01 3.39 31.26
C SER A 717 -25.36 4.61 32.13
N ALA A 718 -24.93 4.59 33.39
CA ALA A 718 -25.09 5.71 34.34
C ALA A 718 -23.94 6.74 34.23
N SER A 719 -23.30 6.85 33.06
CA SER A 719 -22.01 7.55 32.90
C SER A 719 -22.11 9.00 32.41
N LEU A 720 -23.31 9.50 32.15
CA LEU A 720 -23.58 10.86 31.69
C LEU A 720 -24.76 11.46 32.46
N GLY A 721 -24.64 12.74 32.81
CA GLY A 721 -25.78 13.56 33.27
C GLY A 721 -26.80 13.79 32.15
N ASP A 722 -27.99 14.29 32.49
CA ASP A 722 -29.12 14.38 31.56
C ASP A 722 -28.84 15.23 30.31
N ASP A 723 -28.22 16.40 30.48
CA ASP A 723 -27.89 17.30 29.35
C ASP A 723 -26.82 16.70 28.43
N ALA A 724 -25.75 16.15 29.00
CA ALA A 724 -24.70 15.45 28.26
C ALA A 724 -25.24 14.19 27.56
N ARG A 725 -26.18 13.47 28.17
CA ARG A 725 -26.87 12.32 27.58
C ARG A 725 -27.70 12.72 26.36
N HIS A 726 -28.39 13.86 26.41
CA HIS A 726 -29.13 14.39 25.27
C HIS A 726 -28.18 14.75 24.11
N ALA A 727 -27.12 15.51 24.39
CA ALA A 727 -26.12 15.88 23.39
C ALA A 727 -25.46 14.65 22.76
N ALA A 728 -25.06 13.65 23.57
CA ALA A 728 -24.49 12.41 23.08
C ALA A 728 -25.47 11.62 22.18
N ALA A 729 -26.77 11.64 22.49
CA ALA A 729 -27.79 10.95 21.70
C ALA A 729 -27.98 11.60 20.32
N ASP A 730 -27.97 12.93 20.25
CA ASP A 730 -28.04 13.68 19.00
C ASP A 730 -26.80 13.41 18.13
N VAL A 731 -25.60 13.48 18.71
CA VAL A 731 -24.34 13.22 17.98
C VAL A 731 -24.26 11.76 17.53
N ARG A 732 -24.63 10.78 18.37
CA ARG A 732 -24.68 9.36 17.99
C ARG A 732 -25.55 9.12 16.77
N ALA A 733 -26.65 9.87 16.62
CA ALA A 733 -27.58 9.71 15.51
C ALA A 733 -27.03 10.21 14.16
N LEU A 734 -25.90 10.92 14.14
CA LEU A 734 -25.27 11.44 12.91
C LEU A 734 -24.35 10.43 12.21
N TYR A 735 -23.83 9.43 12.93
CA TYR A 735 -22.84 8.50 12.38
C TYR A 735 -23.45 7.46 11.42
N GLU A 736 -22.66 7.06 10.44
CA GLU A 736 -23.04 6.05 9.43
C GLU A 736 -23.09 4.62 10.02
N GLY A 737 -22.29 4.36 11.05
CA GLY A 737 -22.10 3.04 11.63
C GLY A 737 -23.21 2.64 12.61
N GLN A 738 -23.66 1.39 12.50
CA GLN A 738 -24.57 0.79 13.48
C GLN A 738 -23.89 0.58 14.84
N SER A 739 -24.61 0.79 15.93
CA SER A 739 -24.10 0.51 17.28
C SER A 739 -24.01 -1.00 17.53
N MET A 740 -22.86 -1.48 18.03
CA MET A 740 -22.62 -2.90 18.28
C MET A 740 -23.23 -3.42 19.59
N ILE A 741 -23.77 -2.54 20.45
CA ILE A 741 -24.52 -2.98 21.65
C ILE A 741 -26.01 -3.22 21.37
N ARG A 742 -26.42 -3.15 20.10
CA ARG A 742 -27.77 -3.44 19.61
C ARG A 742 -27.69 -4.52 18.51
N PRO A 743 -28.80 -5.23 18.21
CA PRO A 743 -28.84 -6.14 17.07
C PRO A 743 -28.38 -5.45 15.78
N LEU A 744 -27.39 -6.03 15.10
CA LEU A 744 -26.90 -5.52 13.82
C LEU A 744 -27.85 -5.97 12.71
N VAL A 745 -28.16 -5.05 11.79
CA VAL A 745 -29.09 -5.25 10.69
C VAL A 745 -28.29 -5.34 9.38
N PRO A 746 -28.08 -6.57 8.84
CA PRO A 746 -27.27 -6.75 7.64
C PRO A 746 -28.00 -6.32 6.35
N GLU A 747 -29.34 -6.35 6.36
CA GLU A 747 -30.18 -5.88 5.26
C GLU A 747 -31.52 -5.34 5.80
N GLU A 748 -31.98 -4.20 5.28
CA GLU A 748 -33.31 -3.65 5.56
C GLU A 748 -33.97 -3.10 4.29
N LYS A 749 -35.20 -3.54 3.98
CA LYS A 749 -36.01 -3.02 2.84
C LYS A 749 -35.25 -3.04 1.49
N GLY A 750 -34.38 -4.04 1.27
CA GLY A 750 -33.56 -4.17 0.07
C GLY A 750 -32.30 -3.33 0.04
N ARG A 751 -31.97 -2.61 1.14
CA ARG A 751 -30.67 -1.99 1.38
C ARG A 751 -29.80 -2.97 2.13
N GLN A 752 -28.55 -3.12 1.72
CA GLN A 752 -27.55 -3.94 2.41
C GLN A 752 -26.65 -3.03 3.24
N ASP A 753 -26.14 -3.53 4.36
CA ASP A 753 -25.12 -2.85 5.16
C ASP A 753 -23.77 -2.93 4.43
N TRP A 754 -23.48 -1.91 3.62
CA TRP A 754 -22.26 -1.81 2.82
C TRP A 754 -21.09 -1.31 3.66
N GLN A 755 -19.96 -2.00 3.56
CA GLN A 755 -18.76 -1.66 4.33
C GLN A 755 -17.57 -1.47 3.38
N PHE A 756 -16.89 -0.33 3.55
CA PHE A 756 -15.84 0.15 2.67
C PHE A 756 -14.52 0.26 3.43
N SER A 757 -13.46 -0.30 2.85
CA SER A 757 -12.11 -0.18 3.38
C SER A 757 -11.19 0.47 2.34
N VAL A 758 -10.68 1.66 2.65
CA VAL A 758 -9.72 2.38 1.81
C VAL A 758 -8.35 1.72 1.93
N MET A 759 -7.82 1.20 0.84
CA MET A 759 -6.63 0.36 0.90
C MET A 759 -5.36 1.19 0.78
N ASN A 760 -4.37 0.90 1.63
CA ASN A 760 -3.04 1.50 1.65
C ASN A 760 -2.40 1.52 0.26
N THR A 761 -2.00 2.69 -0.24
CA THR A 761 -1.89 4.01 0.47
C THR A 761 -3.17 4.84 0.52
N GLY A 762 -4.17 4.51 -0.29
CA GLY A 762 -5.52 5.06 -0.26
C GLY A 762 -6.05 5.53 -1.61
N GLY A 763 -5.15 5.65 -2.60
CA GLY A 763 -5.48 6.08 -3.96
C GLY A 763 -5.63 4.96 -5.00
N SER A 764 -5.21 3.72 -4.69
CA SER A 764 -5.11 2.65 -5.69
C SER A 764 -6.31 1.72 -5.74
N TRP A 765 -6.74 1.19 -4.58
CA TRP A 765 -7.85 0.26 -4.48
C TRP A 765 -8.82 0.61 -3.35
N LEU A 766 -10.08 0.21 -3.55
CA LEU A 766 -11.14 0.20 -2.55
C LEU A 766 -11.62 -1.24 -2.34
N SER A 767 -11.71 -1.69 -1.09
CA SER A 767 -12.36 -2.98 -0.78
C SER A 767 -13.80 -2.76 -0.33
N VAL A 768 -14.72 -3.49 -0.94
CA VAL A 768 -16.17 -3.40 -0.68
C VAL A 768 -16.71 -4.77 -0.30
N ARG A 769 -17.56 -4.78 0.72
CA ARG A 769 -18.33 -5.94 1.18
C ARG A 769 -19.71 -5.50 1.64
N SER A 770 -20.62 -6.45 1.82
CA SER A 770 -21.88 -6.22 2.52
C SER A 770 -22.03 -7.22 3.67
N ALA A 771 -22.65 -6.82 4.77
CA ALA A 771 -22.74 -7.68 5.95
C ALA A 771 -23.66 -8.92 5.76
N ASP A 772 -24.51 -8.92 4.73
CA ASP A 772 -25.45 -10.02 4.42
C ASP A 772 -24.86 -11.11 3.52
N GLN A 773 -23.75 -10.87 2.82
CA GLN A 773 -23.14 -11.82 1.88
C GLN A 773 -21.68 -12.14 2.23
N PRO A 774 -21.17 -13.34 1.91
CA PRO A 774 -19.77 -13.71 2.14
C PRO A 774 -18.82 -13.18 1.04
N TYR A 775 -19.26 -12.26 0.21
CA TYR A 775 -18.50 -11.80 -0.96
C TYR A 775 -17.68 -10.55 -0.65
N ARG A 776 -16.55 -10.45 -1.32
CA ARG A 776 -15.66 -9.29 -1.26
C ARG A 776 -15.24 -8.90 -2.68
N LEU A 777 -15.36 -7.61 -2.99
CA LEU A 777 -14.91 -7.01 -4.24
C LEU A 777 -13.82 -5.97 -3.95
N VAL A 778 -12.65 -6.12 -4.56
CA VAL A 778 -11.60 -5.11 -4.58
C VAL A 778 -11.68 -4.38 -5.90
N ILE A 779 -11.82 -3.07 -5.82
CA ILE A 779 -12.18 -2.17 -6.91
C ILE A 779 -10.98 -1.25 -7.20
N PRO A 780 -10.46 -1.22 -8.43
CA PRO A 780 -9.39 -0.33 -8.81
C PRO A 780 -9.91 1.12 -8.94
N LEU A 781 -9.15 2.07 -8.41
CA LEU A 781 -9.38 3.52 -8.53
C LEU A 781 -8.45 4.15 -9.59
N ILE A 782 -7.45 3.39 -10.04
CA ILE A 782 -6.49 3.71 -11.09
C ILE A 782 -6.45 2.58 -12.12
N ASN A 783 -5.98 2.86 -13.35
CA ASN A 783 -6.09 1.88 -14.46
C ASN A 783 -5.00 0.81 -14.46
N ASP A 784 -3.99 0.94 -13.62
CA ASP A 784 -2.82 0.06 -13.50
C ASP A 784 -3.00 -1.06 -12.47
N VAL A 785 -4.18 -1.20 -11.88
CA VAL A 785 -4.48 -2.24 -10.89
C VAL A 785 -5.76 -3.01 -11.23
N GLU A 786 -5.87 -4.27 -10.78
CA GLU A 786 -6.97 -5.15 -11.19
C GLU A 786 -8.19 -5.12 -10.27
N TRP A 787 -9.37 -5.39 -10.83
CA TRP A 787 -10.52 -5.85 -10.06
C TRP A 787 -10.24 -7.24 -9.49
N ARG A 788 -10.74 -7.50 -8.26
CA ARG A 788 -10.59 -8.80 -7.62
C ARG A 788 -11.85 -9.22 -6.89
N PHE A 789 -12.25 -10.47 -7.04
CA PHE A 789 -13.39 -11.05 -6.34
C PHE A 789 -12.96 -12.26 -5.51
N SER A 790 -13.45 -12.31 -4.27
CA SER A 790 -13.27 -13.42 -3.34
C SER A 790 -14.60 -13.80 -2.70
N ASN A 791 -14.86 -15.11 -2.58
CA ASN A 791 -15.89 -15.65 -1.71
C ASN A 791 -15.24 -16.13 -0.41
N MET A 792 -15.50 -15.41 0.68
CA MET A 792 -14.88 -15.60 1.98
C MET A 792 -15.37 -16.88 2.70
N GLU A 793 -16.51 -17.43 2.31
CA GLU A 793 -17.01 -18.71 2.84
C GLU A 793 -16.19 -19.89 2.29
N VAL A 794 -15.79 -19.81 1.02
CA VAL A 794 -15.05 -20.88 0.33
C VAL A 794 -13.53 -20.71 0.46
N ASN A 795 -13.05 -19.47 0.49
CA ASN A 795 -11.63 -19.13 0.48
C ASN A 795 -11.32 -18.02 1.52
N PRO A 796 -11.54 -18.28 2.82
CA PRO A 796 -11.48 -17.26 3.89
C PRO A 796 -10.10 -16.59 4.04
N HIS A 797 -9.04 -17.29 3.64
CA HIS A 797 -7.65 -16.80 3.73
C HIS A 797 -7.02 -16.50 2.37
N GLU A 798 -7.81 -16.55 1.29
CA GLU A 798 -7.34 -16.37 -0.09
C GLU A 798 -6.14 -17.27 -0.45
N THR A 799 -6.06 -18.49 0.10
CA THR A 799 -4.97 -19.44 -0.19
C THR A 799 -5.08 -20.02 -1.60
N MET A 800 -6.29 -20.12 -2.14
CA MET A 800 -6.53 -20.41 -3.55
C MET A 800 -6.51 -19.14 -4.40
N PRO A 801 -6.14 -19.22 -5.70
CA PRO A 801 -6.19 -18.07 -6.60
C PRO A 801 -7.57 -17.40 -6.61
N VAL A 802 -7.58 -16.08 -6.39
CA VAL A 802 -8.79 -15.26 -6.47
C VAL A 802 -9.06 -14.86 -7.93
N ILE A 803 -10.32 -14.56 -8.26
CA ILE A 803 -10.69 -14.12 -9.61
C ILE A 803 -10.21 -12.68 -9.77
N LYS A 804 -9.37 -12.41 -10.77
CA LYS A 804 -8.84 -11.05 -11.05
C LYS A 804 -8.97 -10.72 -12.52
N ASN A 805 -9.25 -9.45 -12.82
CA ASN A 805 -9.26 -8.96 -14.19
C ASN A 805 -9.11 -7.42 -14.22
N PHE A 806 -8.49 -6.88 -15.26
CA PHE A 806 -8.50 -5.43 -15.48
C PHE A 806 -9.86 -4.91 -15.98
N ASP A 807 -10.65 -5.76 -16.65
CA ASP A 807 -12.00 -5.44 -17.11
C ASP A 807 -13.08 -6.07 -16.21
N VAL A 808 -13.97 -5.22 -15.71
CA VAL A 808 -15.02 -5.64 -14.76
C VAL A 808 -16.05 -6.57 -15.41
N ASN A 809 -16.26 -6.51 -16.73
CA ASN A 809 -17.21 -7.39 -17.42
C ASN A 809 -16.66 -8.81 -17.53
N GLN A 810 -15.37 -8.94 -17.85
CA GLN A 810 -14.68 -10.23 -17.85
C GLN A 810 -14.64 -10.82 -16.43
N LEU A 811 -14.38 -9.99 -15.41
CA LEU A 811 -14.49 -10.40 -14.00
C LEU A 811 -15.90 -10.95 -13.71
N ALA A 812 -16.94 -10.20 -14.06
CA ALA A 812 -18.33 -10.56 -13.81
C ALA A 812 -18.75 -11.86 -14.52
N MET A 813 -18.31 -12.07 -15.76
CA MET A 813 -18.55 -13.33 -16.49
C MET A 813 -17.88 -14.53 -15.79
N GLU A 814 -16.66 -14.36 -15.29
CA GLU A 814 -15.95 -15.43 -14.58
C GLU A 814 -16.57 -15.71 -13.20
N VAL A 815 -17.03 -14.67 -12.50
CA VAL A 815 -17.80 -14.81 -11.25
C VAL A 815 -19.11 -15.54 -11.50
N GLU A 816 -19.86 -15.21 -12.55
CA GLU A 816 -21.09 -15.94 -12.90
C GLU A 816 -20.80 -17.41 -13.21
N ARG A 817 -19.73 -17.67 -13.96
CA ARG A 817 -19.32 -19.03 -14.35
C ARG A 817 -18.96 -19.90 -13.14
N ILE A 818 -18.29 -19.34 -12.13
CA ILE A 818 -17.79 -20.09 -10.97
C ILE A 818 -18.78 -20.09 -9.80
N HIS A 819 -19.38 -18.93 -9.48
CA HIS A 819 -20.19 -18.71 -8.28
C HIS A 819 -21.69 -18.49 -8.58
N GLY A 820 -22.08 -18.42 -9.86
CA GLY A 820 -23.47 -18.36 -10.28
C GLY A 820 -24.07 -16.94 -10.33
N PRO A 821 -25.36 -16.83 -10.71
CA PRO A 821 -26.00 -15.56 -11.03
C PRO A 821 -26.23 -14.65 -9.81
N PHE A 822 -26.32 -15.21 -8.60
CA PHE A 822 -26.47 -14.41 -7.37
C PHE A 822 -25.20 -13.60 -7.07
N ALA A 823 -24.03 -14.23 -7.18
CA ALA A 823 -22.75 -13.56 -7.04
C ALA A 823 -22.56 -12.48 -8.12
N LEU A 824 -22.94 -12.77 -9.37
CA LEU A 824 -22.95 -11.77 -10.44
C LEU A 824 -23.81 -10.55 -10.09
N LYS A 825 -25.04 -10.77 -9.62
CA LYS A 825 -25.94 -9.67 -9.21
C LYS A 825 -25.33 -8.83 -8.08
N TRP A 826 -24.68 -9.48 -7.11
CA TRP A 826 -24.00 -8.80 -6.02
C TRP A 826 -22.80 -7.99 -6.50
N VAL A 827 -21.95 -8.52 -7.37
CA VAL A 827 -20.83 -7.77 -7.98
C VAL A 827 -21.33 -6.54 -8.73
N GLY A 828 -22.43 -6.69 -9.49
CA GLY A 828 -23.09 -5.56 -10.13
C GLY A 828 -23.52 -4.48 -9.12
N ALA A 829 -24.11 -4.88 -7.99
CA ALA A 829 -24.54 -3.94 -6.96
C ALA A 829 -23.37 -3.26 -6.26
N ALA A 830 -22.38 -4.04 -5.83
CA ALA A 830 -21.18 -3.56 -5.15
C ALA A 830 -20.41 -2.53 -6.00
N ALA A 831 -20.23 -2.80 -7.30
CA ALA A 831 -19.54 -1.88 -8.20
C ALA A 831 -20.27 -0.54 -8.37
N HIS A 832 -21.60 -0.54 -8.54
CA HIS A 832 -22.38 0.69 -8.70
C HIS A 832 -22.51 1.47 -7.38
N VAL A 833 -22.68 0.77 -6.26
CA VAL A 833 -22.67 1.38 -4.93
C VAL A 833 -21.33 2.04 -4.66
N ALA A 834 -20.21 1.37 -5.00
CA ALA A 834 -18.88 1.95 -4.87
C ALA A 834 -18.68 3.20 -5.75
N GLN A 835 -19.16 3.19 -6.99
CA GLN A 835 -19.07 4.35 -7.88
C GLN A 835 -19.75 5.59 -7.28
N TRP A 836 -20.97 5.43 -6.77
CA TRP A 836 -21.68 6.50 -6.07
C TRP A 836 -20.95 6.89 -4.79
N TRP A 837 -20.55 5.91 -3.98
CA TRP A 837 -19.95 6.12 -2.67
C TRP A 837 -18.60 6.86 -2.75
N VAL A 838 -17.71 6.55 -3.71
CA VAL A 838 -16.44 7.29 -3.85
C VAL A 838 -16.70 8.77 -4.17
N SER A 839 -17.70 9.03 -5.03
CA SER A 839 -18.09 10.40 -5.38
C SER A 839 -18.71 11.16 -4.20
N GLU A 840 -19.43 10.45 -3.32
CA GLU A 840 -19.94 11.01 -2.06
C GLU A 840 -18.83 11.21 -1.03
N ASN A 841 -17.90 10.26 -0.90
CA ASN A 841 -16.75 10.34 0.01
C ASN A 841 -15.97 11.64 -0.26
N TRP A 842 -15.60 11.90 -1.51
CA TRP A 842 -14.94 13.15 -1.90
C TRP A 842 -15.75 14.39 -1.54
N ARG A 843 -17.07 14.39 -1.81
CA ARG A 843 -17.95 15.51 -1.45
C ARG A 843 -18.06 15.73 0.06
N ARG A 844 -18.18 14.65 0.84
CA ARG A 844 -18.23 14.69 2.32
C ARG A 844 -16.95 15.31 2.88
N TYR A 845 -15.79 14.93 2.34
CA TYR A 845 -14.49 15.50 2.72
C TYR A 845 -14.18 16.88 2.14
N ARG A 846 -15.03 17.40 1.23
CA ARG A 846 -14.77 18.61 0.42
C ARG A 846 -13.49 18.50 -0.42
N PHE A 847 -13.15 17.29 -0.81
CA PHE A 847 -11.98 16.96 -1.60
C PHE A 847 -12.31 17.04 -3.10
N ASP A 848 -11.46 17.70 -3.87
CA ASP A 848 -11.52 17.73 -5.33
C ASP A 848 -10.28 17.02 -5.90
N PRO A 849 -10.44 15.87 -6.59
CA PRO A 849 -9.33 15.12 -7.15
C PRO A 849 -8.64 15.81 -8.35
N ASP A 850 -9.30 16.80 -8.97
CA ASP A 850 -8.82 17.50 -10.17
C ASP A 850 -8.05 18.78 -9.85
N LEU A 851 -8.13 19.29 -8.62
CA LEU A 851 -7.32 20.43 -8.20
C LEU A 851 -5.85 20.01 -8.06
N PRO A 852 -4.91 20.79 -8.61
CA PRO A 852 -3.49 20.51 -8.44
C PRO A 852 -3.14 20.52 -6.96
N GLU A 853 -2.29 19.57 -6.54
CA GLU A 853 -1.68 19.57 -5.22
C GLU A 853 -1.06 20.96 -5.01
N GLU A 854 -1.55 21.74 -4.03
CA GLU A 854 -0.92 23.01 -3.73
C GLU A 854 0.52 22.71 -3.30
N PRO A 855 1.54 23.26 -3.98
CA PRO A 855 2.91 23.10 -3.54
C PRO A 855 3.05 23.77 -2.17
N HIS A 856 3.42 23.00 -1.15
CA HIS A 856 3.69 23.54 0.17
C HIS A 856 5.02 24.32 0.17
N ASP A 857 4.94 25.59 0.56
CA ASP A 857 6.05 26.45 0.99
C ASP A 857 6.52 26.08 2.41
#